data_AF-A0A934QD60-F1
#
_entry.id   AF-A0A934QD60-F1
#
_cell.length_a   1.000
_cell.length_b   1.000
_cell.length_c   1.000
_cell.angle_alpha   90.00
_cell.angle_beta   90.00
_cell.angle_gamma   90.00
#
_symmetry.space_group_name_H-M   'P 1'
#
loop_
_entity.id
_entity.type
_entity.pdbx_description
1 polymer ?
#
loop_
_entity_poly.entity_id
_entity_poly.type
_entity_poly.pdbx_seq_one_letter_code
_entity_poly.pdbx_strand_id
1 'polypeptide(L)'
;MTRGTGGKRQGVPGIPWIRVSGRLGKNAGRVPGPRRHAVILVIALLLACALVPAVPKPAAALTRGESETFPGGVWISNFLLPDGRRAYCVERDIGVPAGGLLALGEREFLPGREGLFHAFTSREGMRQINYVVDRHGQTANPWRAALVQLVVWRIRATAGGSEPLDRLLAGLRGSEKGRRLIAESDSLMARARAEATAPVPGPAHTGSLELTALDDPNQPEGQRLLTVAYPAGTTRLDAEGGVFAESGAAQILVDPTRAGTAGVRADADAQKVAVSGEWESLGAPGWSPSVHLFDTKTLEGRAGQRIVASAGSSAGLVSRGRFPAKTVALPPPFASPMARTEAQATAVIGGTMADTLHLEARPDTRIRKWPDATAEFRAYLYPEPGQPKVDAEWRPLRTGRVDPATGEPEVQRWTAPELEALPERERCMLQPVSQQTGIPIAGDGPTSSREVPVRGPGRVHWVERVLSGTAVVHEGQCGILEETTVIDRPRLKTTATPEASVGEHVYDSAHVTGPFTAQAGYLLKFEAFRFEGEPSTPGAAPNESCDASRRIYESELLPLTGAALIESPGFTVRWDHSERVAWVATLFATDERGRHVVERGRCGEQREMTTVNRPSISTTATPEVAVGDPMRDSAQLSGKFDSRGDIRWEVSFEGFRGPGALDGTTTEERRGKRDLRAACTPENRVFATEAVPVTGPGTVQSPPVIAGASAIGEVWWVETLTVIEDGVRKPVLRGTCGAPRETTRVSGISLETQADPLVSVGGGMHDTVEVSGRFSSEQNPEYELEFTGYRAEDAPDAERPPTCDASTQLFRTGRVRVRGDGSYRSPEVFASPEFGPAVHWVASLQLRGRDGAWEEVARGACGERGERTLIQRPVIRTESSGTVVAGGSLSDRAIVAGLPPRQEGVEYLVRFSAYLAGRDGELACTPEHRVAALSDEEGRPVVSGEARSAARKTSAEHIGHGGFVASLILRAHGREWTIAEGECGDPAEAFAVHARAVRLPEAGLHTPGQWTLVGAAAAVAALGGALLLGARRQRQGRASRSAAPGA
;
A
#
# COMPACT_ATOMS: atom_id res chain seq x y z
N MET A 1 -23.69 -4.52 15.60
CA MET A 1 -24.45 -3.77 16.64
C MET A 1 -24.64 -2.33 16.19
N THR A 2 -25.60 -1.60 16.77
CA THR A 2 -26.25 -0.41 16.16
C THR A 2 -26.07 0.90 16.96
N ARG A 3 -26.41 2.03 16.28
CA ARG A 3 -26.50 3.44 16.75
C ARG A 3 -25.14 4.16 16.86
N GLY A 4 -24.96 5.41 16.45
CA GLY A 4 -25.86 6.46 15.90
C GLY A 4 -25.35 7.86 16.33
N THR A 5 -25.65 9.03 15.75
CA THR A 5 -26.39 9.46 14.54
C THR A 5 -26.12 10.97 14.30
N GLY A 6 -26.15 11.44 13.04
CA GLY A 6 -26.29 12.87 12.67
C GLY A 6 -25.05 13.51 12.01
N GLY A 7 -25.12 14.31 10.94
CA GLY A 7 -26.19 14.50 9.95
C GLY A 7 -26.53 15.98 9.61
N LYS A 8 -26.17 16.45 8.41
CA LYS A 8 -27.00 17.30 7.50
C LYS A 8 -26.30 17.71 6.18
N ARG A 9 -26.94 17.31 5.06
CA ARG A 9 -27.19 18.02 3.76
C ARG A 9 -26.07 18.85 3.11
N GLN A 10 -25.55 18.49 1.92
CA GLN A 10 -26.14 18.47 0.55
C GLN A 10 -26.11 19.82 -0.20
N GLY A 11 -25.52 19.80 -1.41
CA GLY A 11 -25.62 20.86 -2.43
C GLY A 11 -25.01 20.42 -3.77
N VAL A 12 -25.78 20.54 -4.86
CA VAL A 12 -25.41 20.29 -6.28
C VAL A 12 -26.26 21.27 -7.13
N PRO A 13 -25.99 21.48 -8.44
CA PRO A 13 -25.05 22.43 -9.02
C PRO A 13 -25.75 23.67 -9.66
N GLY A 14 -24.99 24.65 -10.16
CA GLY A 14 -25.55 25.78 -10.93
C GLY A 14 -24.54 26.62 -11.71
N ILE A 15 -24.77 26.77 -13.02
CA ILE A 15 -24.03 27.61 -13.98
C ILE A 15 -24.43 29.09 -13.81
N PRO A 16 -23.57 30.07 -14.15
CA PRO A 16 -24.08 31.20 -14.94
C PRO A 16 -23.16 31.73 -16.05
N TRP A 17 -23.79 32.35 -17.04
CA TRP A 17 -23.18 33.08 -18.16
C TRP A 17 -23.04 34.60 -17.87
N ILE A 18 -22.01 35.20 -18.50
CA ILE A 18 -21.88 36.57 -19.04
C ILE A 18 -23.08 37.56 -18.85
N ARG A 19 -22.86 38.75 -18.25
CA ARG A 19 -22.94 40.10 -18.92
C ARG A 19 -22.87 41.36 -18.02
N VAL A 20 -21.89 42.22 -18.35
CA VAL A 20 -22.01 43.67 -18.68
C VAL A 20 -22.28 44.75 -17.59
N SER A 21 -21.47 45.82 -17.70
CA SER A 21 -21.60 47.19 -17.16
C SER A 21 -21.39 47.42 -15.64
N GLY A 22 -20.72 48.49 -15.18
CA GLY A 22 -19.89 49.47 -15.90
C GLY A 22 -19.65 50.77 -15.08
N ARG A 23 -18.50 51.46 -15.30
CA ARG A 23 -18.12 52.80 -14.74
C ARG A 23 -17.97 52.85 -13.20
N LEU A 24 -17.01 53.56 -12.57
CA LEU A 24 -16.47 54.89 -12.87
C LEU A 24 -15.26 55.25 -11.94
N GLY A 25 -14.17 55.83 -12.50
CA GLY A 25 -13.18 56.66 -11.77
C GLY A 25 -12.14 55.95 -10.87
N LYS A 26 -10.97 56.55 -10.54
CA LYS A 26 -10.32 57.81 -10.98
C LYS A 26 -8.78 57.71 -10.75
N ASN A 27 -8.02 58.49 -11.53
CA ASN A 27 -6.60 58.93 -11.45
C ASN A 27 -5.90 58.84 -10.06
N ALA A 28 -4.56 58.76 -9.91
CA ALA A 28 -3.51 59.48 -10.67
C ALA A 28 -2.05 59.01 -10.38
N GLY A 29 -1.07 59.45 -11.20
CA GLY A 29 0.38 59.53 -10.88
C GLY A 29 1.30 58.87 -11.93
N ARG A 30 2.06 59.60 -12.77
CA ARG A 30 3.42 60.20 -12.54
C ARG A 30 4.54 59.14 -12.35
N VAL A 31 5.70 59.11 -13.04
CA VAL A 31 6.41 59.95 -14.05
C VAL A 31 7.34 59.04 -14.88
N PRO A 32 7.73 59.39 -16.13
CA PRO A 32 9.06 59.00 -16.63
C PRO A 32 9.87 60.13 -17.30
N GLY A 33 11.18 59.95 -17.38
CA GLY A 33 12.13 60.71 -18.20
C GLY A 33 13.58 60.49 -17.75
N PRO A 34 14.59 61.10 -18.40
CA PRO A 34 14.59 61.69 -19.76
C PRO A 34 15.90 61.40 -20.56
N ARG A 35 15.97 61.80 -21.85
CA ARG A 35 16.99 62.71 -22.46
C ARG A 35 17.29 62.48 -23.97
N ARG A 36 17.78 63.57 -24.61
CA ARG A 36 18.45 63.71 -25.94
C ARG A 36 17.48 63.83 -27.15
N HIS A 37 17.54 64.77 -28.10
CA HIS A 37 18.29 66.04 -28.36
C HIS A 37 17.33 66.99 -29.17
N ALA A 38 17.15 68.30 -28.91
CA ALA A 38 17.91 69.55 -29.24
C ALA A 38 17.73 70.13 -30.68
N VAL A 39 17.74 71.49 -30.84
CA VAL A 39 17.80 72.34 -32.09
C VAL A 39 16.42 72.58 -32.82
N ILE A 40 15.94 73.76 -33.34
CA ILE A 40 16.28 75.23 -33.22
C ILE A 40 15.08 76.18 -33.68
N LEU A 41 15.30 77.53 -33.68
CA LEU A 41 14.54 78.76 -34.13
C LEU A 41 13.24 78.69 -35.01
N VAL A 42 12.17 79.52 -34.85
CA VAL A 42 11.92 81.01 -34.84
C VAL A 42 11.59 81.65 -36.20
N ILE A 43 10.37 82.23 -36.30
CA ILE A 43 10.01 83.56 -36.87
C ILE A 43 8.62 83.95 -36.31
N ALA A 44 8.37 85.24 -36.06
CA ALA A 44 7.15 85.75 -35.43
C ALA A 44 6.74 87.12 -35.99
N LEU A 45 5.49 87.54 -35.70
CA LEU A 45 4.89 88.88 -35.87
C LEU A 45 4.87 89.49 -37.28
N LEU A 46 3.67 89.90 -37.72
CA LEU A 46 3.30 91.24 -38.25
C LEU A 46 1.94 91.21 -38.98
N LEU A 47 0.89 91.82 -38.40
CA LEU A 47 -0.24 92.53 -39.07
C LEU A 47 -1.45 92.66 -38.12
N ALA A 48 -1.56 93.81 -37.43
CA ALA A 48 -2.79 94.24 -36.77
C ALA A 48 -2.80 95.77 -36.62
N CYS A 49 -3.61 96.49 -37.43
CA CYS A 49 -3.92 97.90 -37.17
C CYS A 49 -5.11 98.44 -37.99
N ALA A 50 -5.88 99.34 -37.35
CA ALA A 50 -6.77 100.38 -37.89
C ALA A 50 -8.12 100.04 -38.56
N LEU A 51 -9.22 100.51 -37.94
CA LEU A 51 -10.36 101.25 -38.56
C LEU A 51 -11.32 101.83 -37.50
N VAL A 52 -11.88 103.03 -37.73
CA VAL A 52 -12.81 103.77 -36.84
C VAL A 52 -13.93 104.42 -37.68
N PRO A 53 -15.21 104.42 -37.25
CA PRO A 53 -16.33 105.01 -38.01
C PRO A 53 -16.76 106.43 -37.55
N ALA A 54 -17.53 107.13 -38.39
CA ALA A 54 -17.96 108.54 -38.22
C ALA A 54 -19.48 108.72 -37.93
N VAL A 55 -19.88 109.93 -37.53
CA VAL A 55 -21.25 110.33 -37.07
C VAL A 55 -22.09 110.94 -38.21
N PRO A 56 -23.42 110.69 -38.31
CA PRO A 56 -24.26 111.11 -39.46
C PRO A 56 -24.89 112.51 -39.39
N LYS A 57 -25.38 112.98 -40.56
CA LYS A 57 -26.04 114.29 -40.82
C LYS A 57 -27.55 114.30 -40.49
N PRO A 58 -28.18 115.49 -40.30
CA PRO A 58 -29.63 115.60 -40.03
C PRO A 58 -30.52 115.18 -41.22
N ALA A 59 -31.72 114.68 -40.90
CA ALA A 59 -32.64 114.05 -41.86
C ALA A 59 -33.44 115.05 -42.72
N ALA A 60 -33.55 114.76 -44.02
CA ALA A 60 -34.36 115.53 -44.96
C ALA A 60 -35.87 115.28 -44.80
N ALA A 61 -36.67 116.32 -45.04
CA ALA A 61 -38.13 116.25 -45.10
C ALA A 61 -38.60 115.52 -46.36
N LEU A 62 -39.59 114.64 -46.21
CA LEU A 62 -40.02 113.75 -47.29
C LEU A 62 -40.99 114.45 -48.27
N THR A 63 -40.68 114.40 -49.56
CA THR A 63 -41.47 115.08 -50.59
C THR A 63 -42.73 114.27 -50.92
N ARG A 64 -43.89 114.91 -50.88
CA ARG A 64 -45.14 114.32 -51.41
C ARG A 64 -44.99 114.14 -52.93
N GLY A 65 -45.28 112.94 -53.43
CA GLY A 65 -45.28 112.70 -54.86
C GLY A 65 -46.65 112.97 -55.47
N GLU A 66 -47.04 112.16 -56.44
CA GLU A 66 -48.29 112.31 -57.18
C GLU A 66 -49.52 112.07 -56.29
N SER A 67 -50.51 112.97 -56.37
CA SER A 67 -51.71 112.98 -55.53
C SER A 67 -52.99 113.25 -56.31
N GLU A 68 -54.06 112.52 -55.98
CA GLU A 68 -55.42 112.79 -56.47
C GLU A 68 -56.31 113.33 -55.36
N THR A 69 -57.16 114.29 -55.71
CA THR A 69 -58.18 114.86 -54.82
C THR A 69 -59.58 114.39 -55.23
N PHE A 70 -60.40 114.12 -54.21
CA PHE A 70 -61.77 113.65 -54.29
C PHE A 70 -62.72 114.62 -53.53
N PRO A 71 -64.03 114.62 -53.84
CA PRO A 71 -65.01 115.42 -53.10
C PRO A 71 -64.95 115.18 -51.59
N GLY A 72 -65.20 116.24 -50.80
CA GLY A 72 -65.00 116.21 -49.34
C GLY A 72 -63.57 116.49 -48.89
N GLY A 73 -62.68 116.97 -49.77
CA GLY A 73 -61.30 117.37 -49.42
C GLY A 73 -60.33 116.21 -49.20
N VAL A 74 -60.76 114.98 -49.49
CA VAL A 74 -59.93 113.78 -49.38
C VAL A 74 -58.89 113.80 -50.50
N TRP A 75 -57.61 113.75 -50.13
CA TRP A 75 -56.51 113.53 -51.07
C TRP A 75 -55.83 112.19 -50.77
N ILE A 76 -55.36 111.52 -51.81
CA ILE A 76 -54.63 110.24 -51.75
C ILE A 76 -53.38 110.40 -52.61
N SER A 77 -52.20 110.15 -52.05
CA SER A 77 -50.92 110.32 -52.76
C SER A 77 -49.95 109.17 -52.49
N ASN A 78 -48.89 109.12 -53.29
CA ASN A 78 -47.64 108.47 -52.90
C ASN A 78 -46.65 109.50 -52.31
N PHE A 79 -45.45 109.02 -52.04
CA PHE A 79 -44.35 109.77 -51.45
C PHE A 79 -43.03 109.43 -52.15
N LEU A 80 -42.17 110.42 -52.36
CA LEU A 80 -40.86 110.23 -52.98
C LEU A 80 -39.79 110.03 -51.92
N LEU A 81 -39.12 108.89 -51.96
CA LEU A 81 -37.94 108.60 -51.15
C LEU A 81 -36.71 109.34 -51.71
N PRO A 82 -35.66 109.57 -50.90
CA PRO A 82 -34.42 110.21 -51.35
C PRO A 82 -33.69 109.47 -52.48
N ASP A 83 -33.97 108.18 -52.69
CA ASP A 83 -33.44 107.35 -53.79
C ASP A 83 -34.28 107.44 -55.08
N GLY A 84 -35.30 108.31 -55.11
CA GLY A 84 -36.21 108.50 -56.24
C GLY A 84 -37.33 107.46 -56.34
N ARG A 85 -37.34 106.40 -55.51
CA ARG A 85 -38.43 105.43 -55.48
C ARG A 85 -39.70 106.03 -54.88
N ARG A 86 -40.83 105.54 -55.35
CA ARG A 86 -42.15 105.85 -54.82
C ARG A 86 -42.50 104.88 -53.70
N ALA A 87 -42.87 105.46 -52.57
CA ALA A 87 -43.33 104.77 -51.38
C ALA A 87 -44.78 105.14 -51.05
N TYR A 88 -45.46 104.20 -50.40
CA TYR A 88 -46.89 104.26 -50.13
C TYR A 88 -47.16 104.10 -48.64
N CYS A 89 -48.06 104.91 -48.09
CA CYS A 89 -48.46 104.79 -46.70
C CYS A 89 -49.10 103.43 -46.42
N VAL A 90 -48.68 102.77 -45.35
CA VAL A 90 -49.30 101.51 -44.89
C VAL A 90 -50.33 101.74 -43.79
N GLU A 91 -50.59 102.99 -43.41
CA GLU A 91 -51.51 103.40 -42.35
C GLU A 91 -52.31 104.61 -42.82
N ARG A 92 -53.47 104.86 -42.21
CA ARG A 92 -54.37 105.97 -42.51
C ARG A 92 -54.70 106.76 -41.22
N ASP A 93 -55.19 107.99 -41.35
CA ASP A 93 -55.61 108.89 -40.26
C ASP A 93 -54.51 109.25 -39.24
N ILE A 94 -53.24 108.99 -39.56
CA ILE A 94 -52.05 109.48 -38.83
C ILE A 94 -51.47 110.69 -39.59
N GLY A 95 -50.71 111.56 -38.92
CA GLY A 95 -50.05 112.72 -39.54
C GLY A 95 -49.23 112.38 -40.79
N VAL A 96 -49.23 113.31 -41.75
CA VAL A 96 -48.60 113.14 -43.07
C VAL A 96 -47.08 112.92 -42.94
N PRO A 97 -46.49 111.98 -43.69
CA PRO A 97 -45.05 111.89 -43.89
C PRO A 97 -44.52 113.18 -44.54
N ALA A 98 -43.94 114.06 -43.71
CA ALA A 98 -43.47 115.37 -44.16
C ALA A 98 -42.22 115.87 -43.39
N GLY A 99 -41.81 115.15 -42.34
CA GLY A 99 -40.56 115.35 -41.62
C GLY A 99 -39.56 114.24 -41.89
N GLY A 100 -38.70 113.97 -40.89
CA GLY A 100 -37.60 113.02 -41.01
C GLY A 100 -38.02 111.57 -41.32
N LEU A 101 -37.13 110.87 -42.04
CA LEU A 101 -37.28 109.50 -42.50
C LEU A 101 -36.29 108.56 -41.80
N LEU A 102 -36.77 107.43 -41.29
CA LEU A 102 -35.94 106.34 -40.77
C LEU A 102 -36.23 105.06 -41.56
N ALA A 103 -35.24 104.59 -42.31
CA ALA A 103 -35.31 103.29 -42.96
C ALA A 103 -35.26 102.19 -41.90
N LEU A 104 -36.33 101.40 -41.78
CA LEU A 104 -36.30 100.16 -41.01
C LEU A 104 -35.65 99.03 -41.81
N GLY A 105 -35.53 99.21 -43.13
CA GLY A 105 -34.96 98.24 -44.06
C GLY A 105 -36.03 97.26 -44.56
N GLU A 106 -35.57 96.14 -45.11
CA GLU A 106 -36.46 95.10 -45.62
C GLU A 106 -37.19 94.38 -44.47
N ARG A 107 -38.49 94.13 -44.64
CA ARG A 107 -39.37 93.54 -43.63
C ARG A 107 -40.38 92.60 -44.26
N GLU A 108 -40.51 91.40 -43.69
CA GLU A 108 -41.54 90.40 -44.03
C GLU A 108 -42.88 90.59 -43.29
N PHE A 109 -43.02 91.69 -42.54
CA PHE A 109 -44.27 92.05 -41.87
C PHE A 109 -44.37 93.57 -41.71
N LEU A 110 -45.59 94.10 -41.58
CA LEU A 110 -45.81 95.48 -41.15
C LEU A 110 -46.14 95.46 -39.65
N PRO A 111 -45.39 96.14 -38.78
CA PRO A 111 -45.72 96.15 -37.36
C PRO A 111 -47.07 96.85 -37.13
N GLY A 112 -47.77 96.48 -36.06
CA GLY A 112 -48.97 97.19 -35.63
C GLY A 112 -48.67 98.61 -35.15
N ARG A 113 -49.72 99.36 -34.84
CA ARG A 113 -49.69 100.56 -34.02
C ARG A 113 -50.93 100.53 -33.14
N GLU A 114 -50.72 100.52 -31.83
CA GLU A 114 -51.75 100.35 -30.82
C GLU A 114 -52.89 101.37 -31.00
N GLY A 115 -54.13 100.90 -30.87
CA GLY A 115 -55.34 101.69 -31.11
C GLY A 115 -55.64 102.07 -32.57
N LEU A 116 -54.82 101.69 -33.56
CA LEU A 116 -54.99 102.12 -34.97
C LEU A 116 -54.95 100.97 -35.98
N PHE A 117 -53.92 100.13 -35.96
CA PHE A 117 -53.77 99.01 -36.91
C PHE A 117 -53.08 97.82 -36.24
N HIS A 118 -53.60 96.61 -36.46
CA HIS A 118 -52.90 95.38 -36.08
C HIS A 118 -51.61 95.17 -36.90
N ALA A 119 -50.74 94.28 -36.40
CA ALA A 119 -49.58 93.83 -37.14
C ALA A 119 -50.03 92.96 -38.33
N PHE A 120 -49.39 93.16 -39.49
CA PHE A 120 -49.72 92.46 -40.73
C PHE A 120 -48.58 91.50 -41.08
N THR A 121 -48.77 90.22 -40.79
CA THR A 121 -47.76 89.15 -40.89
C THR A 121 -48.04 88.15 -42.01
N SER A 122 -49.07 88.38 -42.83
CA SER A 122 -49.39 87.52 -43.97
C SER A 122 -48.28 87.58 -45.02
N ARG A 123 -47.46 86.53 -45.14
CA ARG A 123 -46.40 86.45 -46.17
C ARG A 123 -46.97 86.56 -47.58
N GLU A 124 -48.16 86.02 -47.83
CA GLU A 124 -48.86 86.18 -49.12
C GLU A 124 -49.26 87.65 -49.35
N GLY A 125 -49.90 88.28 -48.36
CA GLY A 125 -50.29 89.69 -48.44
C GLY A 125 -49.11 90.64 -48.55
N MET A 126 -47.99 90.36 -47.88
CA MET A 126 -46.75 91.12 -48.01
C MET A 126 -46.14 90.99 -49.41
N ARG A 127 -46.21 89.80 -50.01
CA ARG A 127 -45.81 89.56 -51.40
C ARG A 127 -46.72 90.28 -52.39
N GLN A 128 -48.02 90.35 -52.11
CA GLN A 128 -48.98 91.14 -52.89
C GLN A 128 -48.68 92.65 -52.79
N ILE A 129 -48.38 93.18 -51.60
CA ILE A 129 -47.94 94.57 -51.43
C ILE A 129 -46.63 94.81 -52.21
N ASN A 130 -45.64 93.91 -52.10
CA ASN A 130 -44.39 94.02 -52.84
C ASN A 130 -44.63 94.06 -54.36
N TYR A 131 -45.37 93.08 -54.90
CA TYR A 131 -45.75 93.01 -56.32
C TYR A 131 -46.47 94.28 -56.80
N VAL A 132 -47.47 94.78 -56.04
CA VAL A 132 -48.22 95.98 -56.44
C VAL A 132 -47.33 97.21 -56.44
N VAL A 133 -46.46 97.38 -55.43
CA VAL A 133 -45.55 98.54 -55.36
C VAL A 133 -44.40 98.43 -56.38
N ASP A 134 -43.98 97.21 -56.74
CA ASP A 134 -43.00 96.89 -57.79
C ASP A 134 -43.56 97.26 -59.17
N ARG A 135 -44.59 96.51 -59.62
CA ARG A 135 -45.11 96.56 -60.98
C ARG A 135 -46.03 97.72 -61.27
N HIS A 136 -46.54 98.40 -60.24
CA HIS A 136 -47.50 99.48 -60.42
C HIS A 136 -47.24 100.73 -59.56
N GLY A 137 -46.46 100.63 -58.49
CA GLY A 137 -46.19 101.73 -57.57
C GLY A 137 -45.11 102.71 -58.05
N GLN A 138 -44.22 102.31 -58.95
CA GLN A 138 -43.19 103.22 -59.51
C GLN A 138 -43.78 104.11 -60.63
N THR A 139 -44.90 104.77 -60.37
CA THR A 139 -45.73 105.48 -61.37
C THR A 139 -45.83 106.98 -61.10
N ALA A 140 -45.58 107.79 -62.13
CA ALA A 140 -45.78 109.24 -62.10
C ALA A 140 -47.22 109.68 -62.51
N ASN A 141 -48.17 108.75 -62.55
CA ASN A 141 -49.57 109.05 -62.84
C ASN A 141 -50.35 109.18 -61.51
N PRO A 142 -50.96 110.35 -61.20
CA PRO A 142 -51.66 110.56 -59.93
C PRO A 142 -52.80 109.57 -59.66
N TRP A 143 -53.60 109.25 -60.68
CA TRP A 143 -54.65 108.24 -60.58
C TRP A 143 -54.11 106.86 -60.23
N ARG A 144 -53.03 106.43 -60.90
CA ARG A 144 -52.38 105.14 -60.62
C ARG A 144 -51.72 105.13 -59.23
N ALA A 145 -51.15 106.25 -58.79
CA ALA A 145 -50.61 106.40 -57.44
C ALA A 145 -51.72 106.29 -56.38
N ALA A 146 -52.83 107.00 -56.54
CA ALA A 146 -53.98 106.90 -55.64
C ALA A 146 -54.58 105.49 -55.61
N LEU A 147 -54.61 104.82 -56.77
CA LEU A 147 -55.07 103.43 -56.90
C LEU A 147 -54.15 102.46 -56.13
N VAL A 148 -52.82 102.55 -56.30
CA VAL A 148 -51.86 101.73 -55.55
C VAL A 148 -51.95 102.01 -54.06
N GLN A 149 -52.04 103.28 -53.65
CA GLN A 149 -52.20 103.67 -52.26
C GLN A 149 -53.46 103.08 -51.62
N LEU A 150 -54.59 103.08 -52.34
CA LEU A 150 -55.82 102.45 -51.89
C LEU A 150 -55.64 100.92 -51.77
N VAL A 151 -55.00 100.28 -52.76
CA VAL A 151 -54.74 98.83 -52.74
C VAL A 151 -53.82 98.43 -51.57
N VAL A 152 -52.77 99.19 -51.26
CA VAL A 152 -51.89 98.93 -50.11
C VAL A 152 -52.68 98.95 -48.80
N TRP A 153 -53.53 99.96 -48.58
CA TRP A 153 -54.41 100.00 -47.40
C TRP A 153 -55.43 98.85 -47.39
N ARG A 154 -56.04 98.52 -48.53
CA ARG A 154 -57.05 97.44 -48.63
C ARG A 154 -56.44 96.05 -48.43
N ILE A 155 -55.24 95.77 -48.95
CA ILE A 155 -54.51 94.52 -48.66
C ILE A 155 -54.20 94.45 -47.16
N ARG A 156 -53.67 95.52 -46.55
CA ARG A 156 -53.38 95.52 -45.11
C ARG A 156 -54.63 95.28 -44.25
N ALA A 157 -55.75 95.90 -44.61
CA ALA A 157 -57.01 95.75 -43.88
C ALA A 157 -57.59 94.32 -43.91
N THR A 158 -57.14 93.44 -44.81
CA THR A 158 -57.61 92.03 -44.83
C THR A 158 -57.29 91.24 -43.56
N ALA A 159 -56.32 91.69 -42.74
CA ALA A 159 -55.92 91.00 -41.51
C ALA A 159 -56.77 91.36 -40.27
N GLY A 160 -57.77 92.25 -40.37
CA GLY A 160 -58.59 92.62 -39.21
C GLY A 160 -59.58 93.79 -39.39
N GLY A 161 -59.84 94.25 -40.61
CA GLY A 161 -60.65 95.44 -40.87
C GLY A 161 -59.89 96.76 -40.63
N SER A 162 -60.53 97.89 -40.94
CA SER A 162 -60.02 99.22 -40.61
C SER A 162 -61.12 100.27 -40.74
N GLU A 163 -61.70 100.69 -39.61
CA GLU A 163 -62.73 101.76 -39.59
C GLU A 163 -62.27 103.05 -40.30
N PRO A 164 -61.02 103.55 -40.16
CA PRO A 164 -60.49 104.65 -40.99
C PRO A 164 -60.62 104.43 -42.51
N LEU A 165 -60.37 103.21 -42.98
CA LEU A 165 -60.47 102.85 -44.40
C LEU A 165 -61.93 102.70 -44.83
N ASP A 166 -62.79 102.14 -43.98
CA ASP A 166 -64.22 101.98 -44.29
C ASP A 166 -64.92 103.35 -44.38
N ARG A 167 -64.56 104.31 -43.51
CA ARG A 167 -65.01 105.72 -43.61
C ARG A 167 -64.51 106.38 -44.91
N LEU A 168 -63.27 106.13 -45.33
CA LEU A 168 -62.77 106.58 -46.65
C LEU A 168 -63.60 105.99 -47.78
N LEU A 169 -63.81 104.67 -47.79
CA LEU A 169 -64.54 103.99 -48.85
C LEU A 169 -65.99 104.47 -48.94
N ALA A 170 -66.64 104.76 -47.80
CA ALA A 170 -67.95 105.40 -47.74
C ALA A 170 -67.94 106.80 -48.38
N GLY A 171 -66.97 107.67 -48.03
CA GLY A 171 -66.82 108.99 -48.64
C GLY A 171 -66.56 108.94 -50.15
N LEU A 172 -65.66 108.06 -50.60
CA LEU A 172 -65.37 107.86 -52.03
C LEU A 172 -66.60 107.39 -52.81
N ARG A 173 -67.42 106.48 -52.25
CA ARG A 173 -68.67 106.01 -52.88
C ARG A 173 -69.67 107.13 -53.17
N GLY A 174 -69.61 108.26 -52.46
CA GLY A 174 -70.42 109.45 -52.70
C GLY A 174 -70.15 110.14 -54.05
N SER A 175 -69.07 109.81 -54.75
CA SER A 175 -68.71 110.40 -56.06
C SER A 175 -68.47 109.33 -57.12
N GLU A 176 -68.74 109.64 -58.39
CA GLU A 176 -68.44 108.73 -59.51
C GLU A 176 -66.93 108.44 -59.60
N LYS A 177 -66.09 109.49 -59.50
CA LYS A 177 -64.63 109.38 -59.45
C LYS A 177 -64.16 108.44 -58.33
N GLY A 178 -64.73 108.54 -57.13
CA GLY A 178 -64.38 107.64 -56.02
C GLY A 178 -64.87 106.21 -56.22
N ARG A 179 -66.09 105.99 -56.74
CA ARG A 179 -66.58 104.64 -57.09
C ARG A 179 -65.69 103.95 -58.13
N ARG A 180 -65.22 104.68 -59.14
CA ARG A 180 -64.31 104.15 -60.16
C ARG A 180 -62.96 103.73 -59.56
N LEU A 181 -62.39 104.53 -58.65
CA LEU A 181 -61.14 104.16 -57.96
C LEU A 181 -61.30 102.86 -57.17
N ILE A 182 -62.44 102.67 -56.50
CA ILE A 182 -62.74 101.44 -55.75
C ILE A 182 -62.78 100.24 -56.69
N ALA A 183 -63.55 100.28 -57.79
CA ALA A 183 -63.65 99.17 -58.74
C ALA A 183 -62.32 98.81 -59.43
N GLU A 184 -61.50 99.82 -59.78
CA GLU A 184 -60.15 99.58 -60.29
C GLU A 184 -59.24 98.97 -59.22
N SER A 185 -59.44 99.30 -57.92
CA SER A 185 -58.66 98.72 -56.81
C SER A 185 -59.03 97.26 -56.53
N ASP A 186 -60.30 96.87 -56.69
CA ASP A 186 -60.73 95.46 -56.66
C ASP A 186 -60.00 94.65 -57.74
N SER A 187 -59.99 95.19 -58.97
CA SER A 187 -59.35 94.57 -60.14
C SER A 187 -57.82 94.46 -60.02
N LEU A 188 -57.19 95.37 -59.27
CA LEU A 188 -55.76 95.32 -58.99
C LEU A 188 -55.43 94.35 -57.84
N MET A 189 -56.26 94.28 -56.79
CA MET A 189 -56.11 93.28 -55.72
C MET A 189 -56.27 91.85 -56.25
N ALA A 190 -57.20 91.61 -57.17
CA ALA A 190 -57.40 90.29 -57.80
C ALA A 190 -56.15 89.81 -58.55
N ARG A 191 -55.53 90.69 -59.36
CA ARG A 191 -54.26 90.37 -60.05
C ARG A 191 -53.10 90.14 -59.10
N ALA A 192 -52.97 90.97 -58.06
CA ALA A 192 -51.93 90.79 -57.06
C ALA A 192 -51.98 89.39 -56.41
N ARG A 193 -53.18 88.88 -56.10
CA ARG A 193 -53.39 87.52 -55.58
C ARG A 193 -52.97 86.42 -56.56
N ALA A 194 -53.18 86.61 -57.86
CA ALA A 194 -52.85 85.62 -58.88
C ALA A 194 -51.37 85.63 -59.30
N GLU A 195 -50.75 86.81 -59.39
CA GLU A 195 -49.43 86.98 -60.02
C GLU A 195 -48.26 87.06 -59.04
N ALA A 196 -48.49 87.42 -57.77
CA ALA A 196 -47.45 87.51 -56.75
C ALA A 196 -46.99 86.12 -56.28
N THR A 197 -46.17 85.44 -57.10
CA THR A 197 -45.64 84.10 -56.88
C THR A 197 -44.28 84.10 -56.19
N ALA A 198 -43.91 82.95 -55.58
CA ALA A 198 -42.67 82.78 -54.83
C ALA A 198 -41.50 82.25 -55.71
N PRO A 199 -40.23 82.55 -55.37
CA PRO A 199 -39.07 81.99 -56.07
C PRO A 199 -38.87 80.49 -55.80
N VAL A 200 -38.23 79.77 -56.72
CA VAL A 200 -38.07 78.29 -56.67
C VAL A 200 -36.58 77.88 -56.71
N PRO A 201 -36.14 76.86 -55.94
CA PRO A 201 -34.79 76.27 -56.02
C PRO A 201 -34.49 75.43 -57.27
N GLY A 202 -33.20 75.28 -57.58
CA GLY A 202 -32.71 74.43 -58.69
C GLY A 202 -32.74 72.91 -58.38
N PRO A 203 -32.82 72.05 -59.42
CA PRO A 203 -32.90 70.59 -59.26
C PRO A 203 -31.56 69.96 -58.86
N ALA A 204 -31.59 68.83 -58.17
CA ALA A 204 -30.37 68.12 -57.75
C ALA A 204 -29.78 67.23 -58.86
N HIS A 205 -28.44 67.11 -58.91
CA HIS A 205 -27.75 66.20 -59.84
C HIS A 205 -27.74 64.75 -59.32
N THR A 206 -27.89 63.78 -60.23
CA THR A 206 -28.13 62.35 -59.90
C THR A 206 -27.06 61.37 -60.40
N GLY A 207 -25.96 61.85 -60.98
CA GLY A 207 -24.85 60.99 -61.42
C GLY A 207 -24.03 60.39 -60.27
N SER A 208 -23.04 59.55 -60.59
CA SER A 208 -22.11 58.95 -59.63
C SER A 208 -20.68 58.92 -60.15
N LEU A 209 -19.72 58.90 -59.23
CA LEU A 209 -18.31 58.63 -59.55
C LEU A 209 -18.09 57.12 -59.76
N GLU A 210 -17.08 56.75 -60.54
CA GLU A 210 -16.57 55.38 -60.69
C GLU A 210 -15.05 55.38 -60.53
N LEU A 211 -14.46 54.40 -59.83
CA LEU A 211 -13.02 54.34 -59.56
C LEU A 211 -12.48 52.94 -59.92
N THR A 212 -11.50 52.90 -60.81
CA THR A 212 -10.96 51.66 -61.40
C THR A 212 -9.44 51.61 -61.23
N ALA A 213 -8.88 50.47 -60.83
CA ALA A 213 -7.44 50.25 -60.81
C ALA A 213 -6.94 49.82 -62.21
N LEU A 214 -5.74 50.26 -62.60
CA LEU A 214 -5.11 49.84 -63.85
C LEU A 214 -4.13 48.70 -63.56
N ASP A 215 -4.48 47.49 -63.99
CA ASP A 215 -3.58 46.33 -63.96
C ASP A 215 -2.56 46.40 -65.11
N ASP A 216 -1.45 47.10 -64.89
CA ASP A 216 -0.29 47.09 -65.80
C ASP A 216 0.79 46.13 -65.24
N PRO A 217 1.04 44.97 -65.90
CA PRO A 217 2.02 43.99 -65.44
C PRO A 217 3.48 44.47 -65.57
N ASN A 218 3.74 45.63 -66.18
CA ASN A 218 5.09 46.22 -66.30
C ASN A 218 5.34 47.40 -65.36
N GLN A 219 4.40 47.75 -64.46
CA GLN A 219 4.61 48.83 -63.49
C GLN A 219 5.71 48.48 -62.47
N PRO A 220 6.72 49.36 -62.23
CA PRO A 220 7.73 49.13 -61.21
C PRO A 220 7.11 49.16 -59.80
N GLU A 221 7.57 48.27 -58.92
CA GLU A 221 7.06 48.14 -57.55
C GLU A 221 7.13 49.49 -56.80
N GLY A 222 5.96 50.03 -56.45
CA GLY A 222 5.82 51.27 -55.67
C GLY A 222 5.02 52.40 -56.32
N GLN A 223 4.62 52.29 -57.59
CA GLN A 223 3.74 53.29 -58.24
C GLN A 223 2.48 52.64 -58.81
N ARG A 224 1.38 52.66 -58.06
CA ARG A 224 0.07 52.12 -58.48
C ARG A 224 -0.83 53.26 -58.99
N LEU A 225 -1.39 53.11 -60.19
CA LEU A 225 -2.25 54.11 -60.83
C LEU A 225 -3.70 53.62 -60.93
N LEU A 226 -4.64 54.49 -60.53
CA LEU A 226 -6.09 54.34 -60.65
C LEU A 226 -6.65 55.42 -61.57
N THR A 227 -7.90 55.27 -62.01
CA THR A 227 -8.64 56.29 -62.77
C THR A 227 -10.03 56.46 -62.17
N VAL A 228 -10.43 57.72 -61.94
CA VAL A 228 -11.80 58.08 -61.54
C VAL A 228 -12.56 58.68 -62.73
N ALA A 229 -13.80 58.26 -62.96
CA ALA A 229 -14.75 58.89 -63.86
C ALA A 229 -15.79 59.71 -63.08
N TYR A 230 -16.23 60.84 -63.62
CA TYR A 230 -17.16 61.77 -62.97
C TYR A 230 -18.19 62.36 -63.95
N PRO A 231 -19.44 62.61 -63.50
CA PRO A 231 -20.52 63.11 -64.36
C PRO A 231 -20.44 64.62 -64.63
N ALA A 232 -21.22 65.11 -65.59
CA ALA A 232 -21.48 66.54 -65.72
C ALA A 232 -22.17 67.09 -64.46
N GLY A 233 -21.94 68.36 -64.15
CA GLY A 233 -22.35 69.01 -62.91
C GLY A 233 -21.32 68.91 -61.77
N THR A 234 -20.31 68.03 -61.87
CA THR A 234 -19.21 67.99 -60.90
C THR A 234 -18.36 69.26 -60.96
N THR A 235 -18.08 69.90 -59.83
CA THR A 235 -17.24 71.11 -59.73
C THR A 235 -15.87 70.85 -59.10
N ARG A 236 -15.77 69.86 -58.21
CA ARG A 236 -14.52 69.45 -57.54
C ARG A 236 -14.47 67.94 -57.35
N LEU A 237 -13.26 67.38 -57.35
CA LEU A 237 -12.93 66.05 -56.87
C LEU A 237 -11.90 66.10 -55.74
N ASP A 238 -12.01 65.14 -54.82
CA ASP A 238 -11.22 65.02 -53.58
C ASP A 238 -10.76 63.56 -53.42
N ALA A 239 -9.46 63.30 -53.28
CA ALA A 239 -8.84 61.96 -53.14
C ALA A 239 -8.19 61.74 -51.76
N GLU A 240 -8.30 60.52 -51.23
CA GLU A 240 -7.74 60.03 -49.95
C GLU A 240 -6.90 58.76 -50.22
N GLY A 241 -5.69 58.66 -49.67
CA GLY A 241 -4.76 57.55 -49.91
C GLY A 241 -3.99 57.63 -51.24
N GLY A 242 -4.03 58.79 -51.89
CA GLY A 242 -3.29 59.08 -53.11
C GLY A 242 -3.51 60.51 -53.60
N VAL A 243 -2.84 60.87 -54.69
CA VAL A 243 -2.90 62.19 -55.33
C VAL A 243 -3.31 62.09 -56.79
N PHE A 244 -4.02 63.10 -57.30
CA PHE A 244 -4.35 63.15 -58.73
C PHE A 244 -3.07 63.24 -59.57
N ALA A 245 -2.93 62.35 -60.56
CA ALA A 245 -1.68 62.11 -61.27
C ALA A 245 -1.21 63.33 -62.08
N GLU A 246 -2.15 64.12 -62.60
CA GLU A 246 -1.91 65.31 -63.42
C GLU A 246 -1.49 66.54 -62.60
N SER A 247 -1.98 66.68 -61.36
CA SER A 247 -1.75 67.85 -60.52
C SER A 247 -0.78 67.62 -59.36
N GLY A 248 -0.57 66.36 -58.97
CA GLY A 248 0.15 65.98 -57.75
C GLY A 248 -0.59 66.35 -56.45
N ALA A 249 -1.83 66.85 -56.53
CA ALA A 249 -2.62 67.29 -55.38
C ALA A 249 -3.70 66.28 -54.99
N ALA A 250 -4.12 66.30 -53.73
CA ALA A 250 -5.26 65.51 -53.24
C ALA A 250 -6.63 66.05 -53.70
N GLN A 251 -6.68 67.22 -54.35
CA GLN A 251 -7.91 67.87 -54.82
C GLN A 251 -7.71 68.46 -56.21
N ILE A 252 -8.73 68.39 -57.06
CA ILE A 252 -8.77 69.08 -58.36
C ILE A 252 -10.14 69.71 -58.60
N LEU A 253 -10.16 70.89 -59.25
CA LEU A 253 -11.37 71.46 -59.83
C LEU A 253 -11.59 70.84 -61.21
N VAL A 254 -12.84 70.59 -61.57
CA VAL A 254 -13.21 70.02 -62.87
C VAL A 254 -14.30 70.87 -63.53
N ASP A 255 -14.37 70.79 -64.86
CA ASP A 255 -15.33 71.53 -65.68
C ASP A 255 -16.76 71.01 -65.47
N PRO A 256 -17.68 71.78 -64.85
CA PRO A 256 -19.01 71.28 -64.51
C PRO A 256 -19.94 71.15 -65.72
N THR A 257 -19.54 71.59 -66.91
CA THR A 257 -20.39 71.52 -68.10
C THR A 257 -20.40 70.14 -68.77
N ARG A 258 -19.49 69.24 -68.39
CA ARG A 258 -19.30 67.91 -69.03
C ARG A 258 -18.80 66.85 -68.04
N ALA A 259 -19.05 65.58 -68.38
CA ALA A 259 -18.43 64.44 -67.72
C ALA A 259 -16.95 64.31 -68.12
N GLY A 260 -16.15 63.63 -67.30
CA GLY A 260 -14.72 63.41 -67.57
C GLY A 260 -14.08 62.32 -66.72
N THR A 261 -12.76 62.21 -66.81
CA THR A 261 -11.94 61.25 -66.06
C THR A 261 -10.67 61.91 -65.53
N ALA A 262 -10.13 61.44 -64.41
CA ALA A 262 -8.84 61.88 -63.87
C ALA A 262 -8.04 60.69 -63.33
N GLY A 263 -6.72 60.69 -63.53
CA GLY A 263 -5.82 59.68 -62.94
C GLY A 263 -5.54 59.94 -61.46
N VAL A 264 -5.40 58.90 -60.65
CA VAL A 264 -5.04 58.98 -59.21
C VAL A 264 -3.91 58.00 -58.92
N ARG A 265 -2.78 58.50 -58.42
CA ARG A 265 -1.62 57.69 -58.00
C ARG A 265 -1.70 57.43 -56.51
N ALA A 266 -1.69 56.17 -56.11
CA ALA A 266 -1.73 55.77 -54.70
C ALA A 266 -0.44 56.15 -53.96
N ASP A 267 -0.56 56.41 -52.66
CA ASP A 267 0.61 56.55 -51.77
C ASP A 267 1.25 55.17 -51.51
N ALA A 268 2.56 55.13 -51.26
CA ALA A 268 3.33 53.88 -51.17
C ALA A 268 2.82 52.90 -50.10
N ASP A 269 2.38 53.43 -48.95
CA ASP A 269 1.87 52.66 -47.81
C ASP A 269 0.33 52.57 -47.77
N ALA A 270 -0.37 53.05 -48.81
CA ALA A 270 -1.83 53.06 -48.83
C ALA A 270 -2.40 51.62 -48.92
N GLN A 271 -3.27 51.28 -47.97
CA GLN A 271 -4.07 50.04 -48.01
C GLN A 271 -5.40 50.20 -48.79
N LYS A 272 -5.79 51.45 -49.08
CA LYS A 272 -6.99 51.81 -49.85
C LYS A 272 -6.78 53.18 -50.51
N VAL A 273 -7.47 53.43 -51.63
CA VAL A 273 -7.61 54.76 -52.24
C VAL A 273 -9.10 55.07 -52.36
N ALA A 274 -9.52 56.29 -52.00
CA ALA A 274 -10.90 56.75 -52.12
C ALA A 274 -11.02 58.11 -52.83
N VAL A 275 -12.09 58.32 -53.61
CA VAL A 275 -12.34 59.58 -54.32
C VAL A 275 -13.81 60.02 -54.20
N SER A 276 -14.05 61.31 -53.93
CA SER A 276 -15.37 61.96 -53.80
C SER A 276 -15.45 63.27 -54.60
N GLY A 277 -16.61 63.95 -54.64
CA GLY A 277 -16.76 65.23 -55.37
C GLY A 277 -18.00 66.07 -55.04
N GLU A 278 -18.12 67.27 -55.64
CA GLU A 278 -19.17 68.29 -55.35
C GLU A 278 -19.93 68.76 -56.61
N TRP A 279 -21.13 69.35 -56.48
CA TRP A 279 -21.96 69.87 -57.60
C TRP A 279 -22.88 71.08 -57.23
N GLU A 280 -23.31 71.87 -58.24
CA GLU A 280 -24.25 73.03 -58.09
C GLU A 280 -25.34 73.13 -59.19
N SER A 281 -26.46 73.83 -58.93
CA SER A 281 -27.56 74.13 -59.90
C SER A 281 -28.44 75.37 -59.53
N LEU A 282 -29.27 75.90 -60.45
CA LEU A 282 -30.07 77.14 -60.29
C LEU A 282 -31.57 76.96 -60.62
N GLY A 283 -32.47 77.68 -59.93
CA GLY A 283 -33.93 77.63 -60.09
C GLY A 283 -34.62 78.92 -60.61
N ALA A 284 -35.93 79.03 -60.45
CA ALA A 284 -36.80 80.01 -61.14
C ALA A 284 -37.17 81.28 -60.31
N PRO A 285 -37.37 82.45 -60.95
CA PRO A 285 -37.59 83.75 -60.30
C PRO A 285 -39.00 83.96 -59.70
N GLY A 286 -39.11 84.94 -58.78
CA GLY A 286 -40.37 85.34 -58.13
C GLY A 286 -40.19 86.47 -57.10
N TRP A 287 -41.27 86.97 -56.48
CA TRP A 287 -41.19 88.02 -55.45
C TRP A 287 -41.01 87.43 -54.05
N SER A 288 -40.17 88.05 -53.24
CA SER A 288 -40.09 87.79 -51.79
C SER A 288 -41.32 88.36 -51.05
N PRO A 289 -41.71 87.78 -49.90
CA PRO A 289 -42.81 88.28 -49.08
C PRO A 289 -42.38 89.48 -48.22
N SER A 290 -41.63 90.40 -48.80
CA SER A 290 -40.92 91.48 -48.10
C SER A 290 -41.02 92.81 -48.82
N VAL A 291 -40.94 93.91 -48.07
CA VAL A 291 -40.91 95.29 -48.59
C VAL A 291 -39.90 96.11 -47.78
N HIS A 292 -39.38 97.21 -48.34
CA HIS A 292 -38.64 98.17 -47.53
C HIS A 292 -39.62 99.07 -46.77
N LEU A 293 -39.58 98.98 -45.44
CA LEU A 293 -40.43 99.76 -44.55
C LEU A 293 -39.65 100.96 -44.00
N PHE A 294 -40.33 102.10 -43.88
CA PHE A 294 -39.77 103.31 -43.29
C PHE A 294 -40.71 103.91 -42.25
N ASP A 295 -40.15 104.28 -41.11
CA ASP A 295 -40.80 105.17 -40.14
C ASP A 295 -40.62 106.63 -40.57
N THR A 296 -41.65 107.45 -40.36
CA THR A 296 -41.66 108.85 -40.78
C THR A 296 -42.09 109.76 -39.64
N LYS A 297 -41.78 111.05 -39.74
CA LYS A 297 -42.28 112.10 -38.85
C LYS A 297 -43.18 113.09 -39.59
N THR A 298 -44.01 113.83 -38.84
CA THR A 298 -44.66 115.06 -39.34
C THR A 298 -43.67 116.23 -39.34
N LEU A 299 -44.07 117.38 -39.88
CA LEU A 299 -43.26 118.61 -39.81
C LEU A 299 -42.99 119.05 -38.37
N GLU A 300 -43.88 118.74 -37.42
CA GLU A 300 -43.68 119.03 -35.99
C GLU A 300 -42.95 117.91 -35.22
N GLY A 301 -42.30 116.97 -35.92
CA GLY A 301 -41.51 115.89 -35.31
C GLY A 301 -42.32 114.77 -34.63
N ARG A 302 -43.66 114.82 -34.69
CA ARG A 302 -44.56 113.75 -34.21
C ARG A 302 -44.49 112.53 -35.13
N ALA A 303 -44.92 111.36 -34.68
CA ALA A 303 -44.91 110.15 -35.51
C ALA A 303 -45.88 110.28 -36.71
N GLY A 304 -45.36 110.12 -37.93
CA GLY A 304 -46.15 110.11 -39.16
C GLY A 304 -46.67 108.72 -39.52
N GLN A 305 -47.35 108.62 -40.68
CA GLN A 305 -47.68 107.34 -41.32
C GLN A 305 -46.42 106.60 -41.75
N ARG A 306 -46.31 105.30 -41.48
CA ARG A 306 -45.24 104.49 -42.10
C ARG A 306 -45.46 104.35 -43.59
N ILE A 307 -44.37 104.31 -44.36
CA ILE A 307 -44.40 104.13 -45.82
C ILE A 307 -43.60 102.90 -46.25
N VAL A 308 -44.01 102.26 -47.34
CA VAL A 308 -43.33 101.10 -47.95
C VAL A 308 -42.93 101.35 -49.39
N ALA A 309 -41.74 100.88 -49.76
CA ALA A 309 -41.27 100.75 -51.13
C ALA A 309 -40.99 99.27 -51.46
N SER A 310 -41.01 98.93 -52.75
CA SER A 310 -40.81 97.55 -53.20
C SER A 310 -39.37 97.05 -53.00
N ALA A 311 -39.25 95.77 -52.65
CA ALA A 311 -38.00 95.01 -52.62
C ALA A 311 -37.67 94.30 -53.96
N GLY A 312 -38.53 94.43 -54.98
CA GLY A 312 -38.36 93.86 -56.31
C GLY A 312 -38.68 92.36 -56.41
N SER A 313 -38.30 91.77 -57.55
CA SER A 313 -38.36 90.33 -57.82
C SER A 313 -36.95 89.73 -57.88
N SER A 314 -36.81 88.50 -57.41
CA SER A 314 -35.54 87.75 -57.33
C SER A 314 -35.27 86.90 -58.57
N ALA A 315 -34.01 86.50 -58.77
CA ALA A 315 -33.56 85.73 -59.93
C ALA A 315 -33.74 84.19 -59.85
N GLY A 316 -34.21 83.66 -58.71
CA GLY A 316 -34.26 82.21 -58.42
C GLY A 316 -33.22 81.76 -57.41
N LEU A 317 -33.33 80.51 -56.91
CA LEU A 317 -32.50 79.99 -55.81
C LEU A 317 -31.53 78.89 -56.27
N VAL A 318 -30.32 78.88 -55.72
CA VAL A 318 -29.22 77.93 -56.04
C VAL A 318 -29.26 76.71 -55.10
N SER A 319 -29.02 75.52 -55.65
CA SER A 319 -28.88 74.25 -54.93
C SER A 319 -27.45 73.69 -55.06
N ARG A 320 -26.97 72.96 -54.05
CA ARG A 320 -25.61 72.37 -53.99
C ARG A 320 -25.64 70.97 -53.38
N GLY A 321 -24.67 70.11 -53.72
CA GLY A 321 -24.54 68.78 -53.13
C GLY A 321 -23.18 68.12 -53.35
N ARG A 322 -23.07 66.84 -52.94
CA ARG A 322 -21.86 66.01 -53.05
C ARG A 322 -22.15 64.64 -53.65
N PHE A 323 -21.18 64.10 -54.39
CA PHE A 323 -21.14 62.69 -54.78
C PHE A 323 -20.45 61.87 -53.67
N PRO A 324 -20.98 60.68 -53.33
CA PRO A 324 -20.38 59.81 -52.31
C PRO A 324 -19.03 59.26 -52.77
N ALA A 325 -18.15 58.97 -51.80
CA ALA A 325 -16.83 58.44 -52.10
C ALA A 325 -16.88 57.03 -52.71
N LYS A 326 -16.05 56.77 -53.72
CA LYS A 326 -15.74 55.41 -54.22
C LYS A 326 -14.37 54.99 -53.73
N THR A 327 -14.21 53.73 -53.33
CA THR A 327 -12.98 53.20 -52.71
C THR A 327 -12.52 51.91 -53.38
N VAL A 328 -11.21 51.75 -53.56
CA VAL A 328 -10.55 50.52 -54.01
C VAL A 328 -9.52 50.10 -52.95
N ALA A 329 -9.47 48.81 -52.62
CA ALA A 329 -8.51 48.23 -51.67
C ALA A 329 -7.22 47.79 -52.38
N LEU A 330 -6.09 47.85 -51.67
CA LEU A 330 -4.76 47.56 -52.20
C LEU A 330 -4.13 46.32 -51.51
N PRO A 331 -3.47 45.41 -52.25
CA PRO A 331 -3.02 44.14 -51.68
C PRO A 331 -1.75 44.26 -50.80
N PRO A 332 -1.62 43.44 -49.74
CA PRO A 332 -0.61 43.58 -48.68
C PRO A 332 0.84 43.19 -49.08
N PRO A 333 1.86 43.66 -48.32
CA PRO A 333 3.28 43.44 -48.58
C PRO A 333 3.79 42.03 -48.22
N PHE A 334 5.02 41.71 -48.62
CA PHE A 334 5.67 40.43 -48.31
C PHE A 334 6.45 40.45 -46.98
N ALA A 335 6.50 39.31 -46.28
CA ALA A 335 7.36 39.09 -45.12
C ALA A 335 7.97 37.67 -45.09
N SER A 336 8.95 37.46 -44.20
CA SER A 336 9.45 36.12 -43.87
C SER A 336 8.36 35.32 -43.15
N PRO A 337 8.13 34.04 -43.50
CA PRO A 337 7.16 33.20 -42.82
C PRO A 337 7.58 32.89 -41.38
N MET A 338 6.61 32.48 -40.58
CA MET A 338 6.83 31.88 -39.26
C MET A 338 6.70 30.36 -39.40
N ALA A 339 7.63 29.64 -38.80
CA ALA A 339 7.55 28.19 -38.67
C ALA A 339 6.94 27.83 -37.31
N ARG A 340 6.05 26.84 -37.31
CA ARG A 340 5.50 26.20 -36.12
C ARG A 340 5.36 24.71 -36.41
N THR A 341 5.74 23.87 -35.47
CA THR A 341 5.57 22.41 -35.56
C THR A 341 4.42 21.94 -34.66
N GLU A 342 4.03 20.68 -34.84
CA GLU A 342 3.01 20.00 -34.05
C GLU A 342 3.34 18.50 -34.06
N ALA A 343 3.98 18.05 -32.97
CA ALA A 343 4.28 16.66 -32.75
C ALA A 343 3.01 15.87 -32.44
N GLN A 344 2.99 14.60 -32.84
CA GLN A 344 1.95 13.65 -32.41
C GLN A 344 1.97 13.53 -30.88
N ALA A 345 0.97 14.10 -30.20
CA ALA A 345 0.97 14.28 -28.75
C ALA A 345 1.10 12.97 -27.95
N THR A 346 0.55 11.86 -28.45
CA THR A 346 0.69 10.53 -27.84
C THR A 346 1.02 9.46 -28.86
N ALA A 347 1.86 8.50 -28.45
CA ALA A 347 2.14 7.29 -29.21
C ALA A 347 2.18 6.07 -28.28
N VAL A 348 2.23 4.87 -28.84
CA VAL A 348 2.24 3.61 -28.07
C VAL A 348 3.45 2.76 -28.46
N ILE A 349 4.00 1.99 -27.51
CA ILE A 349 5.08 1.02 -27.81
C ILE A 349 4.62 0.08 -28.93
N GLY A 350 5.40 -0.05 -29.99
CA GLY A 350 5.06 -0.85 -31.18
C GLY A 350 4.25 -0.11 -32.26
N GLY A 351 3.74 1.09 -31.97
CA GLY A 351 3.18 2.00 -32.97
C GLY A 351 4.25 2.90 -33.60
N THR A 352 3.79 3.98 -34.24
CA THR A 352 4.63 5.03 -34.84
C THR A 352 4.34 6.40 -34.24
N MET A 353 5.30 7.32 -34.41
CA MET A 353 5.19 8.74 -34.07
C MET A 353 5.72 9.60 -35.22
N ALA A 354 5.12 10.78 -35.41
CA ALA A 354 5.53 11.77 -36.40
C ALA A 354 5.36 13.20 -35.86
N ASP A 355 5.83 14.17 -36.64
CA ASP A 355 5.77 15.61 -36.37
C ASP A 355 5.52 16.35 -37.69
N THR A 356 4.84 17.49 -37.65
CA THR A 356 4.42 18.27 -38.82
C THR A 356 4.79 19.74 -38.71
N LEU A 357 5.62 20.21 -39.63
CA LEU A 357 5.97 21.61 -39.79
C LEU A 357 4.89 22.36 -40.59
N HIS A 358 4.35 23.41 -40.00
CA HIS A 358 3.48 24.40 -40.61
C HIS A 358 4.25 25.71 -40.85
N LEU A 359 4.08 26.29 -42.05
CA LEU A 359 4.58 27.63 -42.37
C LEU A 359 3.43 28.61 -42.49
N GLU A 360 3.43 29.64 -41.65
CA GLU A 360 2.38 30.65 -41.56
C GLU A 360 2.88 32.04 -42.00
N ALA A 361 1.99 32.82 -42.60
CA ALA A 361 2.22 34.24 -42.85
C ALA A 361 2.07 35.04 -41.56
N ARG A 362 2.84 36.11 -41.37
CA ARG A 362 2.52 37.09 -40.33
C ARG A 362 1.21 37.79 -40.69
N PRO A 363 0.38 38.21 -39.70
CA PRO A 363 -0.79 39.03 -39.95
C PRO A 363 -0.48 40.22 -40.88
N ASP A 364 -1.40 40.49 -41.81
CA ASP A 364 -1.30 41.56 -42.81
C ASP A 364 -0.10 41.45 -43.79
N THR A 365 0.48 40.26 -43.96
CA THR A 365 1.58 40.00 -44.91
C THR A 365 1.34 38.78 -45.80
N ARG A 366 2.13 38.64 -46.87
CA ARG A 366 2.20 37.42 -47.70
C ARG A 366 3.59 36.77 -47.59
N ILE A 367 3.65 35.44 -47.62
CA ILE A 367 4.91 34.69 -47.50
C ILE A 367 5.78 34.96 -48.73
N ARG A 368 7.03 35.36 -48.53
CA ARG A 368 8.07 35.24 -49.57
C ARG A 368 8.49 33.76 -49.63
N LYS A 369 8.05 33.04 -50.66
CA LYS A 369 8.34 31.61 -50.84
C LYS A 369 9.85 31.34 -50.79
N TRP A 370 10.24 30.26 -50.11
CA TRP A 370 11.59 29.73 -50.11
C TRP A 370 11.67 28.56 -51.11
N PRO A 371 12.07 28.79 -52.37
CA PRO A 371 11.99 27.76 -53.42
C PRO A 371 12.89 26.53 -53.17
N ASP A 372 13.98 26.71 -52.40
CA ASP A 372 14.97 25.67 -52.12
C ASP A 372 15.02 25.28 -50.62
N ALA A 373 13.90 25.46 -49.89
CA ALA A 373 13.86 25.14 -48.46
C ALA A 373 13.64 23.65 -48.17
N THR A 374 14.38 23.15 -47.18
CA THR A 374 14.22 21.79 -46.64
C THR A 374 14.08 21.81 -45.12
N ALA A 375 13.35 20.84 -44.58
CA ALA A 375 13.25 20.56 -43.17
C ALA A 375 14.18 19.41 -42.75
N GLU A 376 14.75 19.54 -41.56
CA GLU A 376 15.34 18.48 -40.77
C GLU A 376 14.50 18.29 -39.50
N PHE A 377 14.18 17.05 -39.14
CA PHE A 377 13.46 16.68 -37.92
C PHE A 377 14.33 15.74 -37.09
N ARG A 378 14.48 16.03 -35.81
CA ARG A 378 15.15 15.15 -34.85
C ARG A 378 14.24 14.86 -33.66
N ALA A 379 14.14 13.59 -33.31
CA ALA A 379 13.42 13.13 -32.12
C ALA A 379 14.43 12.71 -31.05
N TYR A 380 14.29 13.23 -29.83
CA TYR A 380 15.15 12.94 -28.69
C TYR A 380 14.37 12.31 -27.54
N LEU A 381 14.79 11.15 -27.04
CA LEU A 381 14.19 10.50 -25.87
C LEU A 381 14.70 11.18 -24.59
N TYR A 382 13.81 11.89 -23.89
CA TYR A 382 14.14 12.56 -22.64
C TYR A 382 14.56 11.53 -21.57
N PRO A 383 15.80 11.56 -21.08
CA PRO A 383 16.31 10.56 -20.16
C PRO A 383 15.75 10.75 -18.74
N GLU A 384 15.37 9.65 -18.10
CA GLU A 384 14.93 9.62 -16.70
C GLU A 384 15.67 8.53 -15.91
N PRO A 385 15.86 8.69 -14.59
CA PRO A 385 16.62 7.71 -13.79
C PRO A 385 16.06 6.29 -13.91
N GLY A 386 16.94 5.32 -14.13
CA GLY A 386 16.60 3.91 -14.33
C GLY A 386 16.20 3.51 -15.76
N GLN A 387 15.91 4.47 -16.65
CA GLN A 387 15.67 4.17 -18.07
C GLN A 387 16.97 3.66 -18.74
N PRO A 388 16.87 2.75 -19.73
CA PRO A 388 18.03 2.32 -20.50
C PRO A 388 18.61 3.47 -21.34
N LYS A 389 19.93 3.48 -21.52
CA LYS A 389 20.59 4.34 -22.51
C LYS A 389 20.39 3.74 -23.90
N VAL A 390 20.09 4.55 -24.91
CA VAL A 390 19.76 4.07 -26.27
C VAL A 390 20.63 4.70 -27.37
N ASP A 391 20.79 3.99 -28.48
CA ASP A 391 21.42 4.50 -29.71
C ASP A 391 20.43 5.26 -30.62
N ALA A 392 20.93 5.76 -31.76
CA ALA A 392 20.17 6.54 -32.75
C ALA A 392 19.06 5.72 -33.43
N GLU A 393 19.18 4.39 -33.45
CA GLU A 393 18.16 3.44 -33.90
C GLU A 393 17.19 3.03 -32.78
N TRP A 394 17.31 3.68 -31.61
CA TRP A 394 16.52 3.52 -30.40
C TRP A 394 16.63 2.12 -29.76
N ARG A 395 17.83 1.53 -29.82
CA ARG A 395 18.16 0.22 -29.24
C ARG A 395 18.93 0.40 -27.92
N PRO A 396 18.68 -0.43 -26.89
CA PRO A 396 19.42 -0.32 -25.63
C PRO A 396 20.91 -0.63 -25.76
N LEU A 397 21.75 0.28 -25.23
CA LEU A 397 23.19 0.08 -25.10
C LEU A 397 23.46 -0.98 -24.01
N ARG A 398 24.28 -1.99 -24.34
CA ARG A 398 24.59 -3.11 -23.45
C ARG A 398 25.86 -2.86 -22.63
N THR A 399 25.99 -3.48 -21.46
CA THR A 399 27.22 -3.43 -20.64
C THR A 399 28.24 -4.51 -21.01
N GLY A 400 27.80 -5.53 -21.77
CA GLY A 400 28.58 -6.73 -22.07
C GLY A 400 28.48 -7.84 -21.03
N ARG A 401 27.74 -7.63 -19.93
CA ARG A 401 27.38 -8.67 -18.95
C ARG A 401 26.01 -9.27 -19.28
N VAL A 402 25.67 -10.35 -18.57
CA VAL A 402 24.35 -10.99 -18.61
C VAL A 402 23.74 -10.86 -17.21
N ASP A 403 22.47 -10.45 -17.14
CA ASP A 403 21.69 -10.42 -15.91
C ASP A 403 21.46 -11.86 -15.40
N PRO A 404 21.92 -12.21 -14.19
CA PRO A 404 21.81 -13.57 -13.67
C PRO A 404 20.37 -13.98 -13.31
N ALA A 405 19.43 -13.04 -13.16
CA ALA A 405 18.03 -13.34 -12.86
C ALA A 405 17.19 -13.64 -14.11
N THR A 406 17.52 -13.02 -15.25
CA THR A 406 16.75 -13.14 -16.51
C THR A 406 17.49 -13.92 -17.61
N GLY A 407 18.82 -14.02 -17.54
CA GLY A 407 19.65 -14.57 -18.62
C GLY A 407 19.80 -13.62 -19.82
N GLU A 408 19.29 -12.39 -19.76
CA GLU A 408 19.39 -11.41 -20.84
C GLU A 408 20.63 -10.51 -20.72
N PRO A 409 21.14 -9.93 -21.83
CA PRO A 409 22.26 -8.98 -21.77
C PRO A 409 21.92 -7.75 -20.93
N GLU A 410 22.75 -7.45 -19.93
CA GLU A 410 22.57 -6.28 -19.06
C GLU A 410 22.69 -4.98 -19.89
N VAL A 411 21.75 -4.06 -19.65
CA VAL A 411 21.66 -2.77 -20.34
C VAL A 411 22.18 -1.64 -19.46
N GLN A 412 22.91 -0.70 -20.08
CA GLN A 412 23.31 0.54 -19.43
C GLN A 412 22.07 1.36 -19.10
N ARG A 413 22.00 1.93 -17.89
CA ARG A 413 20.87 2.74 -17.42
C ARG A 413 21.34 4.12 -16.96
N TRP A 414 20.46 5.12 -17.08
CA TRP A 414 20.68 6.44 -16.51
C TRP A 414 20.61 6.40 -14.99
N THR A 415 21.52 7.10 -14.32
CA THR A 415 21.46 7.30 -12.86
C THR A 415 20.96 8.72 -12.53
N ALA A 416 20.37 8.92 -11.35
CA ALA A 416 19.93 10.27 -10.95
C ALA A 416 21.09 11.28 -10.89
N PRO A 417 22.27 10.98 -10.29
CA PRO A 417 23.39 11.91 -10.26
C PRO A 417 23.95 12.26 -11.65
N GLU A 418 23.91 11.32 -12.60
CA GLU A 418 24.34 11.56 -13.98
C GLU A 418 23.41 12.55 -14.70
N LEU A 419 22.10 12.50 -14.43
CA LEU A 419 21.12 13.40 -15.04
C LEU A 419 21.00 14.75 -14.33
N GLU A 420 21.30 14.81 -13.03
CA GLU A 420 21.36 16.05 -12.24
C GLU A 420 22.60 16.90 -12.56
N ALA A 421 23.68 16.27 -13.05
CA ALA A 421 24.89 16.97 -13.49
C ALA A 421 24.77 17.70 -14.84
N LEU A 422 23.68 17.47 -15.60
CA LEU A 422 23.48 18.01 -16.94
C LEU A 422 22.48 19.18 -16.95
N PRO A 423 22.78 20.30 -17.66
CA PRO A 423 21.81 21.35 -17.93
C PRO A 423 20.57 20.81 -18.66
N GLU A 424 19.39 21.35 -18.36
CA GLU A 424 18.11 20.87 -18.90
C GLU A 424 18.09 20.80 -20.45
N ARG A 425 18.68 21.78 -21.13
CA ARG A 425 18.80 21.80 -22.60
C ARG A 425 19.68 20.68 -23.13
N GLU A 426 20.78 20.37 -22.47
CA GLU A 426 21.68 19.26 -22.86
C GLU A 426 21.01 17.92 -22.58
N ARG A 427 20.36 17.78 -21.43
CA ARG A 427 19.55 16.60 -21.07
C ARG A 427 18.44 16.34 -22.09
N CYS A 428 17.76 17.38 -22.58
CA CYS A 428 16.70 17.26 -23.57
C CYS A 428 17.20 16.69 -24.92
N MET A 429 18.39 17.09 -25.35
CA MET A 429 19.00 16.65 -26.63
C MET A 429 19.97 15.45 -26.47
N LEU A 430 20.01 14.81 -25.30
CA LEU A 430 21.06 13.85 -24.92
C LEU A 430 21.00 12.51 -25.68
N GLN A 431 19.81 12.08 -26.08
CA GLN A 431 19.57 10.79 -26.73
C GLN A 431 18.73 10.96 -28.00
N PRO A 432 19.33 11.23 -29.16
CA PRO A 432 18.59 11.17 -30.42
C PRO A 432 18.12 9.73 -30.67
N VAL A 433 16.85 9.57 -31.05
CA VAL A 433 16.21 8.27 -31.40
C VAL A 433 15.65 8.25 -32.82
N SER A 434 15.73 9.37 -33.53
CA SER A 434 15.56 9.47 -34.98
C SER A 434 16.11 10.81 -35.48
N GLN A 435 16.73 10.81 -36.66
CA GLN A 435 17.10 12.00 -37.41
C GLN A 435 16.68 11.84 -38.87
N GLN A 436 16.03 12.87 -39.41
CA GLN A 436 15.56 12.91 -40.80
C GLN A 436 15.94 14.26 -41.41
N THR A 437 16.57 14.27 -42.58
CA THR A 437 17.14 15.48 -43.20
C THR A 437 16.70 15.62 -44.65
N GLY A 438 16.63 16.86 -45.15
CA GLY A 438 16.39 17.13 -46.57
C GLY A 438 14.95 16.90 -47.01
N ILE A 439 13.97 17.00 -46.11
CA ILE A 439 12.56 16.88 -46.45
C ILE A 439 12.14 18.17 -47.20
N PRO A 440 11.71 18.12 -48.47
CA PRO A 440 11.43 19.31 -49.26
C PRO A 440 10.15 20.00 -48.77
N ILE A 441 10.23 21.32 -48.58
CA ILE A 441 9.06 22.14 -48.19
C ILE A 441 8.31 22.55 -49.46
N ALA A 442 7.15 21.93 -49.70
CA ALA A 442 6.41 22.05 -50.95
C ALA A 442 5.67 23.40 -51.15
N GLY A 443 5.83 24.37 -50.24
CA GLY A 443 5.22 25.69 -50.29
C GLY A 443 4.37 25.98 -49.05
N ASP A 444 3.17 26.51 -49.26
CA ASP A 444 2.30 27.07 -48.22
C ASP A 444 1.48 25.99 -47.47
N GLY A 445 2.02 24.77 -47.33
CA GLY A 445 1.32 23.60 -46.79
C GLY A 445 2.16 22.79 -45.79
N PRO A 446 1.53 21.91 -44.99
CA PRO A 446 2.22 21.14 -43.95
C PRO A 446 3.29 20.21 -44.53
N THR A 447 4.44 20.16 -43.86
CA THR A 447 5.56 19.26 -44.19
C THR A 447 5.78 18.33 -43.02
N SER A 448 5.37 17.06 -43.14
CA SER A 448 5.53 16.07 -42.06
C SER A 448 6.84 15.30 -42.15
N SER A 449 7.36 14.89 -40.98
CA SER A 449 8.39 13.87 -40.89
C SER A 449 7.83 12.49 -41.31
N ARG A 450 8.73 11.56 -41.64
CA ARG A 450 8.38 10.15 -41.84
C ARG A 450 8.06 9.52 -40.48
N GLU A 451 7.15 8.56 -40.46
CA GLU A 451 6.83 7.78 -39.27
C GLU A 451 8.07 7.12 -38.63
N VAL A 452 8.27 7.39 -37.34
CA VAL A 452 9.34 6.79 -36.52
C VAL A 452 8.75 5.65 -35.68
N PRO A 453 9.23 4.41 -35.80
CA PRO A 453 8.76 3.30 -34.98
C PRO A 453 9.09 3.48 -33.49
N VAL A 454 8.07 3.41 -32.63
CA VAL A 454 8.21 3.59 -31.19
C VAL A 454 8.86 2.36 -30.56
N ARG A 455 10.06 2.52 -29.99
CA ARG A 455 10.82 1.38 -29.47
C ARG A 455 10.76 1.15 -27.97
N GLY A 456 10.48 2.16 -27.17
CA GLY A 456 10.34 2.04 -25.72
C GLY A 456 9.53 3.20 -25.13
N PRO A 457 9.15 3.14 -23.84
CA PRO A 457 8.38 4.19 -23.18
C PRO A 457 9.25 5.42 -22.88
N GLY A 458 8.59 6.57 -22.69
CA GLY A 458 9.22 7.83 -22.28
C GLY A 458 8.53 9.05 -22.86
N ARG A 459 9.21 10.20 -22.80
CA ARG A 459 8.83 11.41 -23.52
C ARG A 459 9.83 11.65 -24.64
N VAL A 460 9.35 11.85 -25.85
CA VAL A 460 10.18 12.23 -26.99
C VAL A 460 9.94 13.69 -27.32
N HIS A 461 11.00 14.47 -27.36
CA HIS A 461 10.97 15.86 -27.80
C HIS A 461 11.45 15.95 -29.24
N TRP A 462 10.70 16.68 -30.06
CA TRP A 462 11.06 17.00 -31.43
C TRP A 462 11.86 18.30 -31.47
N VAL A 463 12.80 18.37 -32.41
CA VAL A 463 13.54 19.58 -32.78
C VAL A 463 13.67 19.61 -34.29
N GLU A 464 12.96 20.56 -34.88
CA GLU A 464 12.90 20.88 -36.28
C GLU A 464 13.92 21.96 -36.65
N ARG A 465 14.43 21.90 -37.89
CA ARG A 465 15.32 22.93 -38.46
C ARG A 465 14.92 23.17 -39.90
N VAL A 466 14.69 24.43 -40.27
CA VAL A 466 14.43 24.81 -41.65
C VAL A 466 15.68 25.44 -42.25
N LEU A 467 16.15 24.86 -43.35
CA LEU A 467 17.32 25.31 -44.09
C LEU A 467 16.87 25.88 -45.44
N SER A 468 17.32 27.08 -45.78
CA SER A 468 17.20 27.67 -47.12
C SER A 468 18.59 27.70 -47.75
N GLY A 469 18.86 26.78 -48.68
CA GLY A 469 20.24 26.48 -49.09
C GLY A 469 21.07 25.98 -47.89
N THR A 470 22.13 26.70 -47.52
CA THR A 470 22.95 26.38 -46.33
C THR A 470 22.60 27.21 -45.09
N ALA A 471 21.67 28.16 -45.19
CA ALA A 471 21.31 29.04 -44.08
C ALA A 471 20.17 28.43 -43.25
N VAL A 472 20.38 28.29 -41.93
CA VAL A 472 19.30 27.96 -40.99
C VAL A 472 18.42 29.20 -40.84
N VAL A 473 17.16 29.10 -41.26
CA VAL A 473 16.17 30.18 -41.16
C VAL A 473 15.20 29.98 -40.00
N HIS A 474 15.16 28.76 -39.44
CA HIS A 474 14.41 28.41 -38.23
C HIS A 474 15.05 27.19 -37.54
N GLU A 475 15.03 27.16 -36.20
CA GLU A 475 15.45 26.03 -35.37
C GLU A 475 14.57 26.00 -34.11
N GLY A 476 13.94 24.84 -33.85
CA GLY A 476 13.04 24.63 -32.72
C GLY A 476 13.73 24.56 -31.37
N GLN A 477 12.93 24.59 -30.31
CA GLN A 477 13.41 24.45 -28.93
C GLN A 477 12.94 23.12 -28.33
N CYS A 478 13.90 22.26 -28.00
CA CYS A 478 13.65 21.01 -27.30
C CYS A 478 12.92 21.27 -25.97
N GLY A 479 11.84 20.53 -25.70
CA GLY A 479 11.09 20.59 -24.44
C GLY A 479 9.77 21.35 -24.50
N ILE A 480 9.38 21.93 -25.64
CA ILE A 480 8.05 22.52 -25.85
C ILE A 480 6.96 21.42 -25.80
N LEU A 481 5.80 21.71 -25.21
CA LEU A 481 4.73 20.72 -25.01
C LEU A 481 4.13 20.24 -26.34
N GLU A 482 3.88 21.17 -27.26
CA GLU A 482 3.43 20.92 -28.63
C GLU A 482 4.47 20.14 -29.47
N GLU A 483 5.74 20.12 -29.03
CA GLU A 483 6.85 19.36 -29.61
C GLU A 483 7.16 18.07 -28.82
N THR A 484 6.22 17.61 -27.98
CA THR A 484 6.43 16.45 -27.11
C THR A 484 5.46 15.32 -27.42
N THR A 485 5.98 14.20 -27.92
CA THR A 485 5.26 12.92 -27.98
C THR A 485 5.42 12.19 -26.63
N VAL A 486 4.31 11.96 -25.93
CA VAL A 486 4.29 11.07 -24.75
C VAL A 486 4.03 9.64 -25.19
N ILE A 487 4.91 8.72 -24.82
CA ILE A 487 4.77 7.31 -25.19
C ILE A 487 4.09 6.57 -24.06
N ASP A 488 2.80 6.28 -24.28
CA ASP A 488 2.02 5.44 -23.39
C ASP A 488 2.38 3.96 -23.55
N ARG A 489 2.16 3.23 -22.46
CA ARG A 489 2.30 1.78 -22.38
C ARG A 489 1.19 1.18 -21.53
N PRO A 490 0.83 -0.09 -21.76
CA PRO A 490 0.04 -0.84 -20.79
C PRO A 490 0.66 -0.77 -19.39
N ARG A 491 -0.19 -0.53 -18.38
CA ARG A 491 0.15 -0.51 -16.96
C ARG A 491 -0.35 -1.79 -16.30
N LEU A 492 0.49 -2.36 -15.46
CA LEU A 492 0.20 -3.54 -14.66
C LEU A 492 -0.04 -3.12 -13.21
N LYS A 493 -1.16 -3.55 -12.61
CA LYS A 493 -1.39 -3.47 -11.18
C LYS A 493 -1.91 -4.81 -10.68
N THR A 494 -1.17 -5.44 -9.79
CA THR A 494 -1.44 -6.77 -9.25
C THR A 494 -2.02 -6.70 -7.84
N THR A 495 -2.47 -7.85 -7.31
CA THR A 495 -2.99 -8.04 -5.95
C THR A 495 -3.06 -9.55 -5.69
N ALA A 496 -2.15 -10.02 -4.84
CA ALA A 496 -2.08 -11.39 -4.36
C ALA A 496 -3.21 -11.73 -3.36
N THR A 497 -3.49 -13.02 -3.22
CA THR A 497 -4.23 -13.56 -2.07
C THR A 497 -3.49 -13.15 -0.78
N PRO A 498 -4.07 -12.38 0.15
CA PRO A 498 -3.30 -11.74 1.22
C PRO A 498 -2.88 -12.71 2.35
N GLU A 499 -3.72 -13.69 2.63
CA GLU A 499 -3.50 -14.73 3.65
C GLU A 499 -4.01 -16.07 3.14
N ALA A 500 -3.28 -17.14 3.45
CA ALA A 500 -3.68 -18.51 3.16
C ALA A 500 -3.05 -19.47 4.17
N SER A 501 -3.65 -20.65 4.35
CA SER A 501 -3.09 -21.70 5.20
C SER A 501 -2.39 -22.77 4.35
N VAL A 502 -1.53 -23.58 4.95
CA VAL A 502 -0.99 -24.78 4.28
C VAL A 502 -2.17 -25.66 3.84
N GLY A 503 -2.22 -25.97 2.54
CA GLY A 503 -3.29 -26.67 1.84
C GLY A 503 -4.37 -25.83 1.18
N GLU A 504 -4.34 -24.50 1.34
CA GLU A 504 -5.23 -23.62 0.58
C GLU A 504 -4.63 -23.25 -0.78
N HIS A 505 -5.51 -22.98 -1.76
CA HIS A 505 -5.11 -22.52 -3.09
C HIS A 505 -4.90 -21.01 -3.10
N VAL A 506 -3.78 -20.55 -3.65
CA VAL A 506 -3.38 -19.14 -3.71
C VAL A 506 -3.11 -18.69 -5.13
N TYR A 507 -3.46 -17.44 -5.43
CA TYR A 507 -3.31 -16.82 -6.73
C TYR A 507 -3.04 -15.31 -6.60
N ASP A 508 -2.55 -14.71 -7.68
CA ASP A 508 -2.46 -13.26 -7.89
C ASP A 508 -3.42 -12.82 -9.02
N SER A 509 -3.85 -11.56 -8.96
CA SER A 509 -4.81 -10.93 -9.87
C SER A 509 -4.23 -9.66 -10.50
N ALA A 510 -3.93 -9.73 -11.80
CA ALA A 510 -3.38 -8.63 -12.58
C ALA A 510 -4.47 -7.82 -13.28
N HIS A 511 -4.65 -6.57 -12.88
CA HIS A 511 -5.40 -5.57 -13.62
C HIS A 511 -4.46 -4.86 -14.62
N VAL A 512 -4.59 -5.22 -15.89
CA VAL A 512 -3.84 -4.61 -17.00
C VAL A 512 -4.69 -3.51 -17.65
N THR A 513 -4.14 -2.30 -17.71
CA THR A 513 -4.83 -1.08 -18.19
C THR A 513 -3.96 -0.29 -19.15
N GLY A 514 -4.47 0.77 -19.79
CA GLY A 514 -3.73 1.57 -20.75
C GLY A 514 -3.87 1.07 -22.20
N PRO A 515 -3.20 1.71 -23.18
CA PRO A 515 -3.41 1.44 -24.59
C PRO A 515 -2.55 0.26 -25.09
N PHE A 516 -3.14 -0.52 -26.00
CA PHE A 516 -2.52 -1.67 -26.65
C PHE A 516 -2.38 -1.39 -28.15
N THR A 517 -1.28 -1.83 -28.77
CA THR A 517 -1.13 -1.81 -30.23
C THR A 517 -1.70 -3.09 -30.85
N ALA A 518 -2.32 -3.00 -32.03
CA ALA A 518 -2.75 -4.16 -32.80
C ALA A 518 -1.57 -4.88 -33.51
N GLN A 519 -0.40 -4.26 -33.54
CA GLN A 519 0.83 -4.73 -34.19
C GLN A 519 1.69 -5.61 -33.28
N ALA A 520 1.32 -5.80 -32.00
CA ALA A 520 2.02 -6.68 -31.06
C ALA A 520 1.06 -7.63 -30.32
N GLY A 521 1.50 -8.86 -30.09
CA GLY A 521 0.82 -9.82 -29.22
C GLY A 521 1.29 -9.67 -27.78
N TYR A 522 0.36 -9.57 -26.82
CA TYR A 522 0.70 -9.40 -25.41
C TYR A 522 0.56 -10.71 -24.64
N LEU A 523 1.49 -10.96 -23.71
CA LEU A 523 1.55 -12.17 -22.88
C LEU A 523 1.79 -11.78 -21.43
N LEU A 524 1.07 -12.38 -20.50
CA LEU A 524 1.24 -12.19 -19.06
C LEU A 524 1.79 -13.46 -18.42
N LYS A 525 2.73 -13.31 -17.49
CA LYS A 525 3.30 -14.41 -16.71
C LYS A 525 3.24 -14.06 -15.23
N PHE A 526 2.86 -15.00 -14.38
CA PHE A 526 2.94 -14.89 -12.94
C PHE A 526 4.05 -15.79 -12.40
N GLU A 527 4.84 -15.29 -11.47
CA GLU A 527 5.85 -16.05 -10.74
C GLU A 527 5.66 -15.80 -9.25
N ALA A 528 5.82 -16.84 -8.41
CA ALA A 528 5.77 -16.69 -6.96
C ALA A 528 7.04 -17.24 -6.30
N PHE A 529 7.51 -16.57 -5.25
CA PHE A 529 8.81 -16.77 -4.63
C PHE A 529 8.69 -16.87 -3.11
N ARG A 530 9.53 -17.71 -2.50
CA ARG A 530 9.78 -17.69 -1.05
C ARG A 530 10.39 -16.33 -0.68
N PHE A 531 9.83 -15.65 0.31
CA PHE A 531 10.22 -14.31 0.68
C PHE A 531 10.66 -14.23 2.15
N GLU A 532 11.90 -13.82 2.36
CA GLU A 532 12.51 -13.64 3.68
C GLU A 532 12.82 -12.16 3.89
N GLY A 533 12.12 -11.52 4.82
CA GLY A 533 12.22 -10.10 5.09
C GLY A 533 10.85 -9.42 5.25
N GLU A 534 10.88 -8.15 5.66
CA GLU A 534 9.65 -7.34 5.78
C GLU A 534 9.18 -6.83 4.41
N PRO A 535 7.86 -6.81 4.15
CA PRO A 535 7.31 -6.23 2.93
C PRO A 535 7.75 -4.77 2.75
N SER A 536 8.14 -4.42 1.53
CA SER A 536 8.51 -3.05 1.19
C SER A 536 7.29 -2.13 1.28
N THR A 537 7.46 -1.01 2.00
CA THR A 537 6.48 0.07 2.00
C THR A 537 6.55 0.85 0.68
N PRO A 538 5.44 1.45 0.22
CA PRO A 538 5.44 2.22 -1.03
C PRO A 538 6.51 3.33 -1.03
N GLY A 539 7.50 3.19 -1.91
CA GLY A 539 8.63 4.13 -2.03
C GLY A 539 9.94 3.71 -1.37
N ALA A 540 9.99 2.58 -0.66
CA ALA A 540 11.25 2.00 -0.17
C ALA A 540 12.11 1.44 -1.32
N ALA A 541 13.42 1.33 -1.09
CA ALA A 541 14.31 0.58 -1.97
C ALA A 541 13.95 -0.93 -1.93
N PRO A 542 14.11 -1.67 -3.03
CA PRO A 542 13.74 -3.09 -3.07
C PRO A 542 14.63 -3.91 -2.12
N ASN A 543 14.00 -4.63 -1.20
CA ASN A 543 14.62 -5.75 -0.50
C ASN A 543 14.69 -6.93 -1.47
N GLU A 544 15.77 -7.06 -2.24
CA GLU A 544 15.89 -8.09 -3.26
C GLU A 544 15.98 -9.51 -2.66
N SER A 545 15.04 -10.39 -3.04
CA SER A 545 15.38 -11.72 -3.59
C SER A 545 14.17 -12.47 -4.19
N CYS A 546 13.57 -11.93 -5.26
CA CYS A 546 12.72 -12.74 -6.16
C CYS A 546 13.57 -13.31 -7.29
N ASP A 547 14.47 -14.22 -6.94
CA ASP A 547 15.39 -14.89 -7.86
C ASP A 547 14.98 -16.35 -8.14
N ALA A 548 15.59 -16.96 -9.16
CA ALA A 548 15.25 -18.31 -9.62
C ALA A 548 15.41 -19.40 -8.54
N SER A 549 16.29 -19.25 -7.54
CA SER A 549 16.47 -20.24 -6.46
C SER A 549 15.34 -20.20 -5.42
N ARG A 550 14.62 -19.07 -5.34
CA ARG A 550 13.49 -18.85 -4.43
C ARG A 550 12.13 -19.09 -5.08
N ARG A 551 12.05 -19.20 -6.40
CA ARG A 551 10.80 -19.44 -7.14
C ARG A 551 10.18 -20.79 -6.74
N ILE A 552 8.90 -20.75 -6.38
CA ILE A 552 8.06 -21.92 -6.03
C ILE A 552 6.91 -22.13 -7.01
N TYR A 553 6.57 -21.10 -7.79
CA TYR A 553 5.52 -21.18 -8.80
C TYR A 553 5.88 -20.34 -10.03
N GLU A 554 5.45 -20.84 -11.19
CA GLU A 554 5.61 -20.21 -12.49
C GLU A 554 4.38 -20.57 -13.34
N SER A 555 3.62 -19.58 -13.80
CA SER A 555 2.49 -19.81 -14.70
C SER A 555 2.96 -20.03 -16.13
N GLU A 556 2.13 -20.68 -16.94
CA GLU A 556 2.21 -20.54 -18.40
C GLU A 556 2.00 -19.07 -18.83
N LEU A 557 2.35 -18.76 -20.08
CA LEU A 557 2.16 -17.44 -20.67
C LEU A 557 0.71 -17.25 -21.12
N LEU A 558 -0.02 -16.40 -20.40
CA LEU A 558 -1.43 -16.12 -20.63
C LEU A 558 -1.57 -15.03 -21.72
N PRO A 559 -2.24 -15.29 -22.85
CA PRO A 559 -2.38 -14.30 -23.91
C PRO A 559 -3.37 -13.19 -23.54
N LEU A 560 -3.05 -11.97 -23.97
CA LEU A 560 -3.85 -10.76 -23.76
C LEU A 560 -4.17 -10.08 -25.09
N THR A 561 -5.44 -9.78 -25.31
CA THR A 561 -5.94 -9.03 -26.48
C THR A 561 -6.27 -7.56 -26.17
N GLY A 562 -6.09 -7.12 -24.93
CA GLY A 562 -6.43 -5.77 -24.48
C GLY A 562 -6.44 -5.65 -22.96
N ALA A 563 -7.00 -4.53 -22.46
CA ALA A 563 -7.14 -4.29 -21.02
C ALA A 563 -8.07 -5.32 -20.37
N ALA A 564 -7.63 -5.93 -19.27
CA ALA A 564 -8.31 -7.05 -18.62
C ALA A 564 -7.92 -7.15 -17.14
N LEU A 565 -8.77 -7.81 -16.36
CA LEU A 565 -8.41 -8.39 -15.06
C LEU A 565 -8.17 -9.89 -15.29
N ILE A 566 -6.96 -10.36 -15.02
CA ILE A 566 -6.56 -11.78 -15.18
C ILE A 566 -6.12 -12.32 -13.83
N GLU A 567 -6.72 -13.42 -13.39
CA GLU A 567 -6.22 -14.20 -12.25
C GLU A 567 -5.21 -15.26 -12.74
N SER A 568 -4.12 -15.42 -12.00
CA SER A 568 -3.17 -16.51 -12.22
C SER A 568 -3.84 -17.86 -11.91
N PRO A 569 -3.49 -18.98 -12.59
CA PRO A 569 -3.99 -20.31 -12.23
C PRO A 569 -3.74 -20.68 -10.76
N GLY A 570 -2.66 -20.16 -10.17
CA GLY A 570 -2.32 -20.34 -8.76
C GLY A 570 -1.76 -21.73 -8.42
N PHE A 571 -1.58 -21.98 -7.13
CA PHE A 571 -1.08 -23.25 -6.59
C PHE A 571 -1.55 -23.50 -5.15
N THR A 572 -1.49 -24.75 -4.69
CA THR A 572 -1.74 -25.11 -3.28
C THR A 572 -0.52 -24.82 -2.42
N VAL A 573 -0.70 -24.08 -1.32
CA VAL A 573 0.39 -23.76 -0.37
C VAL A 573 0.89 -25.04 0.33
N ARG A 574 2.19 -25.30 0.25
CA ARG A 574 2.89 -26.40 0.95
C ARG A 574 3.76 -25.85 2.09
N TRP A 575 4.17 -26.69 3.03
CA TRP A 575 4.96 -26.28 4.21
C TRP A 575 6.32 -25.65 3.87
N ASP A 576 6.95 -26.03 2.76
CA ASP A 576 8.24 -25.54 2.30
C ASP A 576 8.17 -24.22 1.50
N HIS A 577 6.97 -23.70 1.23
CA HIS A 577 6.74 -22.41 0.55
C HIS A 577 7.02 -21.17 1.43
N SER A 578 7.73 -21.33 2.56
CA SER A 578 8.03 -20.30 3.58
C SER A 578 6.78 -19.70 4.26
N GLU A 579 6.96 -18.70 5.13
CA GLU A 579 5.86 -18.01 5.83
C GLU A 579 5.28 -16.83 5.02
N ARG A 580 5.99 -16.37 4.00
CA ARG A 580 5.59 -15.26 3.13
C ARG A 580 5.94 -15.60 1.69
N VAL A 581 4.95 -15.53 0.80
CA VAL A 581 5.15 -15.70 -0.64
C VAL A 581 5.04 -14.33 -1.30
N ALA A 582 6.06 -13.94 -2.08
CA ALA A 582 6.02 -12.77 -2.93
C ALA A 582 5.61 -13.16 -4.36
N TRP A 583 4.67 -12.43 -4.93
CA TRP A 583 4.20 -12.57 -6.30
C TRP A 583 4.86 -11.53 -7.21
N VAL A 584 5.10 -11.90 -8.47
CA VAL A 584 5.57 -10.99 -9.51
C VAL A 584 4.89 -11.35 -10.82
N ALA A 585 3.98 -10.49 -11.29
CA ALA A 585 3.50 -10.55 -12.66
C ALA A 585 4.45 -9.81 -13.62
N THR A 586 4.61 -10.33 -14.84
CA THR A 586 5.38 -9.70 -15.92
C THR A 586 4.55 -9.67 -17.20
N LEU A 587 4.35 -8.47 -17.73
CA LEU A 587 3.72 -8.24 -19.01
C LEU A 587 4.79 -8.14 -20.10
N PHE A 588 4.66 -8.97 -21.12
CA PHE A 588 5.49 -8.98 -22.31
C PHE A 588 4.68 -8.50 -23.52
N ALA A 589 5.37 -7.85 -24.46
CA ALA A 589 4.90 -7.67 -25.84
C ALA A 589 5.76 -8.52 -26.77
N THR A 590 5.16 -9.00 -27.85
CA THR A 590 5.81 -9.76 -28.91
C THR A 590 5.51 -9.04 -30.23
N ASP A 591 6.52 -8.39 -30.79
CA ASP A 591 6.46 -7.68 -32.07
C ASP A 591 7.51 -8.27 -33.04
N GLU A 592 7.83 -7.57 -34.13
CA GLU A 592 8.86 -7.96 -35.12
C GLU A 592 10.26 -8.23 -34.51
N ARG A 593 10.52 -7.76 -33.29
CA ARG A 593 11.80 -7.90 -32.56
C ARG A 593 11.81 -9.15 -31.68
N GLY A 594 10.68 -9.84 -31.56
CA GLY A 594 10.45 -10.92 -30.62
C GLY A 594 9.87 -10.43 -29.29
N ARG A 595 9.85 -11.34 -28.31
CA ARG A 595 9.25 -11.10 -26.99
C ARG A 595 10.16 -10.24 -26.12
N HIS A 596 9.62 -9.17 -25.55
CA HIS A 596 10.32 -8.25 -24.64
C HIS A 596 9.40 -7.78 -23.50
N VAL A 597 9.98 -7.38 -22.37
CA VAL A 597 9.23 -6.92 -21.17
C VAL A 597 8.68 -5.49 -21.40
N VAL A 598 7.40 -5.29 -21.11
CA VAL A 598 6.72 -3.99 -21.12
C VAL A 598 6.63 -3.41 -19.70
N GLU A 599 6.24 -4.25 -18.74
CA GLU A 599 6.05 -3.89 -17.32
C GLU A 599 6.28 -5.16 -16.47
N ARG A 600 6.89 -5.01 -15.28
CA ARG A 600 7.08 -6.11 -14.32
C ARG A 600 6.78 -5.58 -12.91
N GLY A 601 5.97 -6.31 -12.15
CA GLY A 601 5.70 -6.01 -10.74
C GLY A 601 6.98 -6.03 -9.90
N ARG A 602 7.01 -5.29 -8.79
CA ARG A 602 8.18 -5.30 -7.91
C ARG A 602 8.07 -6.44 -6.90
N CYS A 603 9.19 -7.11 -6.67
CA CYS A 603 9.31 -8.10 -5.60
C CYS A 603 9.04 -7.47 -4.22
N GLY A 604 8.26 -8.15 -3.39
CA GLY A 604 8.10 -7.76 -1.99
C GLY A 604 7.22 -6.52 -1.74
N GLU A 605 6.42 -6.07 -2.70
CA GLU A 605 5.40 -5.03 -2.46
C GLU A 605 4.26 -5.59 -1.60
N GLN A 606 3.76 -4.83 -0.62
CA GLN A 606 2.78 -5.34 0.37
C GLN A 606 1.50 -5.96 -0.23
N ARG A 607 1.04 -5.52 -1.41
CA ARG A 607 -0.14 -6.10 -2.11
C ARG A 607 0.19 -7.37 -2.90
N GLU A 608 1.47 -7.65 -3.08
CA GLU A 608 2.01 -8.81 -3.78
C GLU A 608 2.46 -9.90 -2.81
N MET A 609 2.07 -9.79 -1.53
CA MET A 609 2.43 -10.73 -0.47
C MET A 609 1.25 -11.61 -0.08
N THR A 610 1.48 -12.92 -0.05
CA THR A 610 0.63 -13.88 0.67
C THR A 610 1.32 -14.27 1.98
N THR A 611 0.65 -14.07 3.11
CA THR A 611 1.10 -14.60 4.40
C THR A 611 0.58 -16.02 4.60
N VAL A 612 1.48 -16.96 4.90
CA VAL A 612 1.14 -18.36 5.11
C VAL A 612 0.89 -18.61 6.59
N ASN A 613 -0.40 -18.69 6.95
CA ASN A 613 -0.86 -19.07 8.28
C ASN A 613 -0.48 -20.53 8.58
N ARG A 614 0.33 -20.73 9.63
CA ARG A 614 0.77 -22.04 10.10
C ARG A 614 0.09 -22.40 11.43
N PRO A 615 -0.23 -23.68 11.66
CA PRO A 615 -0.69 -24.13 12.97
C PRO A 615 0.41 -23.98 14.03
N SER A 616 -0.01 -23.94 15.30
CA SER A 616 0.87 -24.03 16.46
C SER A 616 0.35 -25.10 17.44
N ILE A 617 1.26 -25.57 18.30
CA ILE A 617 1.01 -26.61 19.30
C ILE A 617 1.57 -26.16 20.65
N SER A 618 0.83 -26.43 21.72
CA SER A 618 1.27 -26.30 23.10
C SER A 618 0.75 -27.51 23.88
N THR A 619 1.63 -28.26 24.50
CA THR A 619 1.32 -29.50 25.22
C THR A 619 1.12 -29.27 26.72
N THR A 620 0.75 -30.33 27.45
CA THR A 620 0.72 -30.40 28.91
C THR A 620 0.56 -31.87 29.31
N ALA A 621 1.63 -32.43 29.85
CA ALA A 621 1.67 -33.78 30.42
C ALA A 621 0.92 -33.90 31.76
N THR A 622 0.51 -35.12 32.08
CA THR A 622 0.02 -35.49 33.42
C THR A 622 1.16 -35.34 34.42
N PRO A 623 1.05 -34.50 35.48
CA PRO A 623 2.23 -34.09 36.25
C PRO A 623 2.80 -35.20 37.15
N GLU A 624 1.96 -36.02 37.78
CA GLU A 624 2.39 -37.11 38.68
C GLU A 624 1.49 -38.34 38.58
N VAL A 625 2.10 -39.53 38.50
CA VAL A 625 1.41 -40.84 38.44
C VAL A 625 2.16 -41.89 39.27
N ALA A 626 1.52 -42.99 39.64
CA ALA A 626 2.20 -44.17 40.17
C ALA A 626 2.74 -45.07 39.05
N VAL A 627 3.74 -45.90 39.35
CA VAL A 627 4.08 -47.04 38.49
C VAL A 627 2.84 -47.95 38.33
N GLY A 628 2.45 -48.24 37.09
CA GLY A 628 1.21 -48.95 36.71
C GLY A 628 0.02 -48.06 36.32
N ASP A 629 0.00 -46.77 36.68
CA ASP A 629 -1.03 -45.84 36.21
C ASP A 629 -0.84 -45.49 34.71
N PRO A 630 -1.91 -45.13 33.98
CA PRO A 630 -1.81 -44.51 32.66
C PRO A 630 -1.37 -43.05 32.76
N MET A 631 -0.28 -42.70 32.09
CA MET A 631 0.13 -41.32 31.83
C MET A 631 -0.28 -40.87 30.41
N ARG A 632 -0.54 -39.57 30.27
CA ARG A 632 -0.99 -38.91 29.03
C ARG A 632 -0.41 -37.51 28.91
N ASP A 633 -0.32 -37.03 27.67
CA ASP A 633 -0.12 -35.63 27.31
C ASP A 633 -1.33 -35.11 26.50
N SER A 634 -1.58 -33.81 26.56
CA SER A 634 -2.66 -33.09 25.89
C SER A 634 -2.12 -31.92 25.05
N ALA A 635 -2.03 -32.14 23.74
CA ALA A 635 -1.67 -31.12 22.77
C ALA A 635 -2.85 -30.17 22.48
N GLN A 636 -2.73 -28.91 22.90
CA GLN A 636 -3.58 -27.82 22.44
C GLN A 636 -3.06 -27.28 21.11
N LEU A 637 -3.83 -27.53 20.05
CA LEU A 637 -3.55 -27.10 18.68
C LEU A 637 -4.32 -25.81 18.38
N SER A 638 -3.68 -24.85 17.71
CA SER A 638 -4.28 -23.59 17.28
C SER A 638 -3.81 -23.17 15.89
N GLY A 639 -4.44 -22.15 15.31
CA GLY A 639 -4.28 -21.80 13.89
C GLY A 639 -5.24 -22.59 13.00
N LYS A 640 -5.01 -22.54 11.69
CA LYS A 640 -5.88 -23.14 10.68
C LYS A 640 -5.20 -24.35 10.05
N PHE A 641 -5.92 -25.47 10.01
CA PHE A 641 -5.50 -26.72 9.42
C PHE A 641 -6.40 -26.96 8.21
N ASP A 642 -5.85 -27.06 7.01
CA ASP A 642 -6.58 -27.68 5.91
C ASP A 642 -6.30 -29.19 5.89
N SER A 643 -7.34 -29.97 5.64
CA SER A 643 -7.30 -31.44 5.56
C SER A 643 -7.94 -31.95 4.27
N ARG A 644 -8.06 -31.06 3.26
CA ARG A 644 -8.64 -31.37 1.94
C ARG A 644 -7.54 -31.84 0.98
N GLY A 645 -7.95 -32.69 0.03
CA GLY A 645 -7.05 -33.21 -1.00
C GLY A 645 -6.04 -34.22 -0.44
N ASP A 646 -4.76 -33.99 -0.72
CA ASP A 646 -3.65 -34.87 -0.34
C ASP A 646 -3.05 -34.55 1.04
N ILE A 647 -3.46 -33.44 1.67
CA ILE A 647 -2.87 -32.93 2.92
C ILE A 647 -3.58 -33.50 4.14
N ARG A 648 -2.80 -34.04 5.07
CA ARG A 648 -3.27 -34.53 6.38
C ARG A 648 -2.30 -34.12 7.48
N TRP A 649 -2.79 -34.02 8.71
CA TRP A 649 -1.99 -33.68 9.88
C TRP A 649 -2.09 -34.79 10.92
N GLU A 650 -0.98 -35.06 11.62
CA GLU A 650 -0.92 -36.03 12.70
C GLU A 650 0.00 -35.50 13.82
N VAL A 651 -0.30 -35.83 15.07
CA VAL A 651 0.57 -35.56 16.22
C VAL A 651 0.98 -36.88 16.87
N SER A 652 2.28 -37.05 17.11
CA SER A 652 2.85 -38.20 17.82
C SER A 652 3.61 -37.73 19.06
N PHE A 653 3.60 -38.52 20.12
CA PHE A 653 4.26 -38.22 21.39
C PHE A 653 5.34 -39.26 21.70
N GLU A 654 6.56 -38.81 22.00
CA GLU A 654 7.66 -39.62 22.51
C GLU A 654 7.93 -39.27 23.98
N GLY A 655 8.26 -40.26 24.81
CA GLY A 655 8.64 -40.06 26.21
C GLY A 655 10.11 -40.41 26.45
N PHE A 656 10.84 -39.55 27.15
CA PHE A 656 12.28 -39.69 27.42
C PHE A 656 12.58 -39.60 28.92
N ARG A 657 13.56 -40.36 29.40
CA ARG A 657 13.96 -40.39 30.81
C ARG A 657 14.80 -39.16 31.16
N GLY A 658 14.35 -38.40 32.17
CA GLY A 658 15.06 -37.27 32.74
C GLY A 658 16.18 -37.68 33.72
N PRO A 659 17.06 -36.75 34.11
CA PRO A 659 18.26 -37.01 34.93
C PRO A 659 17.95 -37.30 36.41
N GLY A 660 16.68 -37.47 36.79
CA GLY A 660 16.26 -37.88 38.14
C GLY A 660 16.22 -39.39 38.37
N ALA A 661 16.54 -40.21 37.36
CA ALA A 661 16.35 -41.67 37.36
C ALA A 661 17.64 -42.50 37.38
N LEU A 662 18.80 -41.88 37.63
CA LEU A 662 20.07 -42.56 37.87
C LEU A 662 20.64 -42.12 39.22
N ASP A 663 20.95 -43.11 40.05
CA ASP A 663 21.54 -43.07 41.39
C ASP A 663 20.75 -42.32 42.47
N GLY A 664 20.54 -43.00 43.61
CA GLY A 664 19.91 -42.49 44.84
C GLY A 664 20.75 -41.43 45.59
N THR A 665 21.31 -40.49 44.84
CA THR A 665 22.14 -39.39 45.33
C THR A 665 21.31 -38.37 46.10
N THR A 666 21.84 -37.96 47.25
CA THR A 666 21.14 -37.06 48.18
C THR A 666 21.07 -35.63 47.65
N THR A 667 20.18 -34.84 48.24
CA THR A 667 19.79 -33.49 47.75
C THR A 667 20.93 -32.47 47.69
N GLU A 668 22.08 -32.75 48.31
CA GLU A 668 23.23 -31.83 48.35
C GLU A 668 24.10 -31.87 47.07
N GLU A 669 24.30 -33.05 46.46
CA GLU A 669 25.11 -33.15 45.22
C GLU A 669 24.42 -32.51 44.01
N ARG A 670 23.08 -32.47 44.00
CA ARG A 670 22.26 -31.80 42.98
C ARG A 670 22.57 -30.31 42.82
N ARG A 671 23.20 -29.66 43.80
CA ARG A 671 23.55 -28.23 43.72
C ARG A 671 24.77 -27.95 42.83
N GLY A 672 25.61 -28.95 42.54
CA GLY A 672 26.84 -28.82 41.75
C GLY A 672 26.70 -29.12 40.25
N LYS A 673 25.80 -30.02 39.85
CA LYS A 673 25.57 -30.41 38.44
C LYS A 673 24.35 -29.69 37.84
N ARG A 674 24.48 -28.38 37.56
CA ARG A 674 23.40 -27.58 36.97
C ARG A 674 23.43 -27.47 35.43
N ASP A 675 24.32 -28.22 34.77
CA ASP A 675 24.65 -28.10 33.34
C ASP A 675 24.33 -29.35 32.49
N LEU A 676 23.54 -30.29 32.99
CA LEU A 676 22.90 -31.27 32.11
C LEU A 676 21.76 -30.58 31.36
N ARG A 677 22.07 -30.06 30.16
CA ARG A 677 21.05 -29.61 29.20
C ARG A 677 20.09 -30.77 28.93
N ALA A 678 18.79 -30.52 28.99
CA ALA A 678 17.79 -31.54 28.69
C ALA A 678 17.98 -32.05 27.25
N ALA A 679 18.31 -33.32 27.14
CA ALA A 679 18.59 -34.01 25.88
C ALA A 679 17.66 -35.22 25.76
N CYS A 680 16.95 -35.30 24.65
CA CYS A 680 16.02 -36.37 24.33
C CYS A 680 16.62 -37.10 23.14
N THR A 681 17.28 -38.22 23.42
CA THR A 681 18.07 -39.01 22.48
C THR A 681 17.49 -40.43 22.37
N PRO A 682 17.85 -41.21 21.34
CA PRO A 682 17.37 -42.59 21.23
C PRO A 682 17.68 -43.45 22.46
N GLU A 683 18.77 -43.17 23.16
CA GLU A 683 19.27 -43.94 24.31
C GLU A 683 18.48 -43.72 25.60
N ASN A 684 17.84 -42.54 25.78
CA ASN A 684 16.97 -42.28 26.93
C ASN A 684 15.47 -42.30 26.59
N ARG A 685 15.07 -42.69 25.37
CA ARG A 685 13.66 -42.84 25.01
C ARG A 685 13.04 -44.05 25.72
N VAL A 686 11.95 -43.81 26.44
CA VAL A 686 11.16 -44.80 27.19
C VAL A 686 10.04 -45.38 26.33
N PHE A 687 9.35 -44.53 25.55
CA PHE A 687 8.27 -44.96 24.66
C PHE A 687 8.10 -44.02 23.46
N ALA A 688 7.36 -44.50 22.46
CA ALA A 688 6.73 -43.68 21.43
C ALA A 688 5.26 -44.12 21.28
N THR A 689 4.36 -43.17 21.07
CA THR A 689 2.93 -43.42 20.86
C THR A 689 2.59 -43.52 19.37
N GLU A 690 1.48 -44.18 19.05
CA GLU A 690 0.88 -44.08 17.71
C GLU A 690 0.47 -42.62 17.41
N ALA A 691 0.62 -42.21 16.15
CA ALA A 691 0.28 -40.87 15.72
C ALA A 691 -1.24 -40.67 15.65
N VAL A 692 -1.74 -39.59 16.27
CA VAL A 692 -3.17 -39.24 16.30
C VAL A 692 -3.48 -38.27 15.17
N PRO A 693 -4.47 -38.54 14.30
CA PRO A 693 -4.84 -37.63 13.22
C PRO A 693 -5.47 -36.34 13.75
N VAL A 694 -5.10 -35.22 13.14
CA VAL A 694 -5.55 -33.87 13.47
C VAL A 694 -6.35 -33.31 12.29
N THR A 695 -7.61 -32.94 12.52
CA THR A 695 -8.52 -32.41 11.49
C THR A 695 -8.85 -30.92 11.67
N GLY A 696 -8.23 -30.24 12.64
CA GLY A 696 -8.56 -28.88 13.02
C GLY A 696 -7.91 -28.44 14.34
N PRO A 697 -8.07 -27.16 14.72
CA PRO A 697 -7.67 -26.68 16.05
C PRO A 697 -8.53 -27.31 17.15
N GLY A 698 -7.95 -27.54 18.32
CA GLY A 698 -8.60 -28.25 19.42
C GLY A 698 -7.58 -28.92 20.34
N THR A 699 -8.06 -29.69 21.31
CA THR A 699 -7.21 -30.49 22.20
C THR A 699 -7.12 -31.93 21.69
N VAL A 700 -5.91 -32.44 21.49
CA VAL A 700 -5.65 -33.84 21.15
C VAL A 700 -4.89 -34.49 22.29
N GLN A 701 -5.43 -35.57 22.85
CA GLN A 701 -4.76 -36.35 23.89
C GLN A 701 -3.94 -37.47 23.28
N SER A 702 -2.78 -37.75 23.88
CA SER A 702 -2.00 -38.94 23.54
C SER A 702 -2.78 -40.23 23.83
N PRO A 703 -2.48 -41.32 23.10
CA PRO A 703 -2.78 -42.67 23.59
C PRO A 703 -2.24 -42.84 25.02
N PRO A 704 -2.96 -43.57 25.91
CA PRO A 704 -2.49 -43.81 27.27
C PRO A 704 -1.27 -44.73 27.25
N VAL A 705 -0.21 -44.32 27.94
CA VAL A 705 0.98 -45.16 28.17
C VAL A 705 0.98 -45.59 29.63
N ILE A 706 1.11 -46.88 29.90
CA ILE A 706 1.25 -47.36 31.28
C ILE A 706 2.67 -47.07 31.77
N ALA A 707 2.79 -46.47 32.94
CA ALA A 707 4.08 -46.17 33.56
C ALA A 707 4.75 -47.45 34.07
N GLY A 708 5.59 -48.06 33.23
CA GLY A 708 6.43 -49.22 33.58
C GLY A 708 7.68 -48.85 34.39
N ALA A 709 8.50 -49.86 34.70
CA ALA A 709 9.75 -49.69 35.45
C ALA A 709 10.72 -48.71 34.78
N SER A 710 10.82 -48.81 33.45
CA SER A 710 11.65 -47.91 32.62
C SER A 710 11.24 -46.43 32.68
N ALA A 711 10.03 -46.13 33.16
CA ALA A 711 9.47 -44.79 33.31
C ALA A 711 9.60 -44.19 34.73
N ILE A 712 10.03 -44.98 35.73
CA ILE A 712 10.18 -44.51 37.12
C ILE A 712 11.13 -43.30 37.19
N GLY A 713 10.76 -42.28 37.98
CA GLY A 713 11.49 -41.02 38.07
C GLY A 713 10.81 -39.90 37.29
N GLU A 714 11.53 -39.24 36.37
CA GLU A 714 10.99 -38.16 35.53
C GLU A 714 10.95 -38.59 34.06
N VAL A 715 9.78 -38.42 33.44
CA VAL A 715 9.54 -38.66 32.02
C VAL A 715 9.24 -37.32 31.34
N TRP A 716 10.09 -36.95 30.40
CA TRP A 716 9.93 -35.80 29.53
C TRP A 716 9.16 -36.19 28.27
N TRP A 717 8.04 -35.52 28.02
CA TRP A 717 7.26 -35.67 26.80
C TRP A 717 7.83 -34.77 25.69
N VAL A 718 7.79 -35.27 24.46
CA VAL A 718 8.11 -34.51 23.25
C VAL A 718 7.07 -34.86 22.20
N GLU A 719 6.18 -33.92 21.92
CA GLU A 719 5.26 -34.00 20.82
C GLU A 719 5.97 -33.70 19.48
N THR A 720 5.41 -34.20 18.38
CA THR A 720 5.80 -33.84 17.03
C THR A 720 4.55 -33.70 16.17
N LEU A 721 4.26 -32.48 15.73
CA LEU A 721 3.28 -32.25 14.68
C LEU A 721 3.91 -32.61 13.34
N THR A 722 3.23 -33.44 12.57
CA THR A 722 3.64 -33.90 11.24
C THR A 722 2.58 -33.49 10.23
N VAL A 723 2.99 -32.85 9.14
CA VAL A 723 2.15 -32.71 7.94
C VAL A 723 2.48 -33.85 6.99
N ILE A 724 1.46 -34.35 6.30
CA ILE A 724 1.58 -35.35 5.24
C ILE A 724 1.11 -34.67 3.97
N GLU A 725 2.03 -34.45 3.04
CA GLU A 725 1.78 -33.79 1.74
C GLU A 725 2.23 -34.75 0.64
N ASP A 726 1.39 -35.01 -0.38
CA ASP A 726 1.66 -35.99 -1.45
C ASP A 726 2.10 -37.38 -0.92
N GLY A 727 1.61 -37.76 0.27
CA GLY A 727 1.99 -39.00 0.97
C GLY A 727 3.31 -38.95 1.75
N VAL A 728 4.09 -37.87 1.64
CA VAL A 728 5.36 -37.66 2.34
C VAL A 728 5.11 -37.07 3.73
N ARG A 729 5.56 -37.78 4.78
CA ARG A 729 5.50 -37.33 6.18
C ARG A 729 6.64 -36.34 6.46
N LYS A 730 6.31 -35.08 6.76
CA LYS A 730 7.26 -34.02 7.14
C LYS A 730 7.01 -33.60 8.59
N PRO A 731 7.96 -33.78 9.54
CA PRO A 731 7.82 -33.21 10.88
C PRO A 731 8.00 -31.69 10.81
N VAL A 732 7.04 -30.95 11.37
CA VAL A 732 6.92 -29.49 11.17
C VAL A 732 7.05 -28.67 12.44
N LEU A 733 6.63 -29.22 13.59
CA LEU A 733 6.89 -28.70 14.92
C LEU A 733 7.30 -29.86 15.83
N ARG A 734 8.24 -29.64 16.74
CA ARG A 734 8.69 -30.63 17.72
C ARG A 734 8.82 -29.96 19.09
N GLY A 735 8.35 -30.64 20.13
CA GLY A 735 8.39 -30.18 21.50
C GLY A 735 9.80 -29.96 22.03
N THR A 736 9.92 -29.09 23.04
CA THR A 736 11.19 -28.83 23.70
C THR A 736 11.45 -29.86 24.79
N CYS A 737 12.52 -30.64 24.64
CA CYS A 737 12.93 -31.64 25.61
C CYS A 737 13.06 -31.06 27.03
N GLY A 738 12.47 -31.74 28.02
CA GLY A 738 12.54 -31.33 29.43
C GLY A 738 11.78 -30.04 29.76
N ALA A 739 10.80 -29.64 28.94
CA ALA A 739 9.92 -28.54 29.29
C ALA A 739 9.12 -28.86 30.57
N PRO A 740 8.97 -27.92 31.54
CA PRO A 740 8.38 -28.24 32.85
C PRO A 740 6.91 -28.67 32.84
N ARG A 741 6.14 -28.29 31.81
CA ARG A 741 4.76 -28.79 31.61
C ARG A 741 4.71 -30.12 30.87
N GLU A 742 5.80 -30.49 30.22
CA GLU A 742 5.99 -31.75 29.49
C GLU A 742 6.79 -32.74 30.34
N THR A 743 6.51 -32.78 31.64
CA THR A 743 7.18 -33.67 32.59
C THR A 743 6.17 -34.40 33.46
N THR A 744 6.17 -35.73 33.38
CA THR A 744 5.47 -36.62 34.32
C THR A 744 6.46 -37.16 35.33
N ARG A 745 6.16 -37.03 36.63
CA ARG A 745 6.86 -37.76 37.69
C ARG A 745 6.17 -39.10 37.95
N VAL A 746 6.88 -40.20 37.77
CA VAL A 746 6.41 -41.55 38.08
C VAL A 746 6.97 -41.98 39.42
N SER A 747 6.10 -42.16 40.41
CA SER A 747 6.47 -42.72 41.70
C SER A 747 6.74 -44.22 41.59
N GLY A 748 7.95 -44.64 41.98
CA GLY A 748 8.29 -46.05 42.19
C GLY A 748 7.77 -46.58 43.53
N ILE A 749 8.02 -47.87 43.78
CA ILE A 749 7.71 -48.57 45.04
C ILE A 749 9.03 -48.95 45.71
N SER A 750 9.11 -48.80 47.03
CA SER A 750 10.26 -49.18 47.85
C SER A 750 10.02 -50.56 48.47
N LEU A 751 11.11 -51.32 48.61
CA LEU A 751 11.15 -52.62 49.27
C LEU A 751 12.20 -52.53 50.40
N GLU A 752 11.81 -52.86 51.62
CA GLU A 752 12.75 -53.10 52.73
C GLU A 752 12.58 -54.55 53.19
N THR A 753 13.64 -55.34 53.19
CA THR A 753 13.58 -56.81 53.36
C THR A 753 14.20 -57.28 54.68
N GLN A 754 13.78 -58.44 55.16
CA GLN A 754 14.28 -59.07 56.37
C GLN A 754 14.17 -60.61 56.33
N ALA A 755 15.28 -61.26 55.99
CA ALA A 755 15.42 -62.71 56.06
C ALA A 755 15.46 -63.29 57.49
N ASP A 756 15.03 -64.56 57.64
CA ASP A 756 15.28 -65.35 58.85
C ASP A 756 16.81 -65.44 59.08
N PRO A 757 17.38 -64.99 60.23
CA PRO A 757 18.83 -64.76 60.35
C PRO A 757 19.67 -66.03 60.50
N LEU A 758 19.08 -67.12 61.01
CA LEU A 758 19.75 -68.39 61.27
C LEU A 758 18.73 -69.53 61.18
N VAL A 759 19.04 -70.56 60.40
CA VAL A 759 18.29 -71.82 60.32
C VAL A 759 19.25 -73.01 60.34
N SER A 760 18.78 -74.18 60.77
CA SER A 760 19.56 -75.42 60.64
C SER A 760 19.37 -76.07 59.27
N VAL A 761 20.38 -76.81 58.80
CA VAL A 761 20.27 -77.68 57.61
C VAL A 761 19.06 -78.61 57.72
N GLY A 762 18.22 -78.61 56.70
CA GLY A 762 16.96 -79.36 56.64
C GLY A 762 15.78 -78.72 57.40
N GLY A 763 15.92 -77.48 57.86
CA GLY A 763 14.81 -76.64 58.32
C GLY A 763 14.17 -75.81 57.21
N GLY A 764 13.07 -75.12 57.51
CA GLY A 764 12.46 -74.11 56.64
C GLY A 764 13.02 -72.70 56.91
N MET A 765 13.21 -71.91 55.87
CA MET A 765 13.64 -70.51 55.91
C MET A 765 12.76 -69.63 55.03
N HIS A 766 12.64 -68.35 55.40
CA HIS A 766 11.82 -67.36 54.75
C HIS A 766 12.50 -65.98 54.72
N ASP A 767 11.98 -65.11 53.87
CA ASP A 767 12.20 -63.66 53.87
C ASP A 767 10.87 -62.92 54.04
N THR A 768 10.91 -61.71 54.58
CA THR A 768 9.76 -60.83 54.79
C THR A 768 10.08 -59.43 54.28
N VAL A 769 9.31 -58.95 53.30
CA VAL A 769 9.48 -57.60 52.73
C VAL A 769 8.38 -56.67 53.21
N GLU A 770 8.77 -55.50 53.71
CA GLU A 770 7.90 -54.35 53.87
C GLU A 770 7.87 -53.58 52.54
N VAL A 771 6.69 -53.51 51.94
CA VAL A 771 6.47 -52.79 50.68
C VAL A 771 5.86 -51.43 51.02
N SER A 772 6.43 -50.35 50.48
CA SER A 772 5.89 -49.00 50.68
C SER A 772 5.96 -48.15 49.41
N GLY A 773 4.88 -47.43 49.09
CA GLY A 773 4.89 -46.49 47.98
C GLY A 773 3.50 -46.10 47.48
N ARG A 774 3.47 -45.30 46.41
CA ARG A 774 2.20 -44.99 45.73
C ARG A 774 1.92 -46.10 44.72
N PHE A 775 0.92 -46.93 45.01
CA PHE A 775 0.40 -47.94 44.08
C PHE A 775 -0.53 -47.30 43.03
N SER A 776 -0.68 -47.98 41.89
CA SER A 776 -1.63 -47.56 40.86
C SER A 776 -3.08 -47.60 41.34
N SER A 777 -3.85 -46.62 40.87
CA SER A 777 -5.27 -46.42 41.15
C SER A 777 -6.22 -47.11 40.16
N GLU A 778 -5.67 -47.79 39.15
CA GLU A 778 -6.42 -48.58 38.17
C GLU A 778 -7.16 -49.75 38.83
N GLN A 779 -8.23 -50.24 38.19
CA GLN A 779 -9.11 -51.24 38.83
C GLN A 779 -8.53 -52.65 38.94
N ASN A 780 -7.42 -52.98 38.28
CA ASN A 780 -6.76 -54.30 38.42
C ASN A 780 -5.26 -54.35 38.01
N PRO A 781 -4.36 -53.46 38.49
CA PRO A 781 -2.93 -53.68 38.36
C PRO A 781 -2.52 -54.88 39.23
N GLU A 782 -1.97 -55.93 38.61
CA GLU A 782 -1.51 -57.12 39.33
C GLU A 782 -0.03 -56.93 39.70
N TYR A 783 0.23 -56.73 41.00
CA TYR A 783 1.57 -56.71 41.58
C TYR A 783 1.84 -58.03 42.30
N GLU A 784 3.01 -58.61 42.06
CA GLU A 784 3.44 -59.87 42.68
C GLU A 784 4.92 -59.83 43.09
N LEU A 785 5.24 -60.27 44.30
CA LEU A 785 6.62 -60.42 44.78
C LEU A 785 7.17 -61.80 44.40
N GLU A 786 8.38 -61.83 43.86
CA GLU A 786 9.20 -63.02 43.64
C GLU A 786 10.46 -62.91 44.50
N PHE A 787 10.70 -63.90 45.36
CA PHE A 787 11.89 -63.94 46.21
C PHE A 787 12.92 -64.88 45.59
N THR A 788 14.16 -64.41 45.46
CA THR A 788 15.27 -65.20 44.91
C THR A 788 16.37 -65.33 45.92
N GLY A 789 16.80 -66.57 46.20
CA GLY A 789 17.94 -66.86 47.04
C GLY A 789 19.22 -67.04 46.22
N TYR A 790 20.31 -66.45 46.69
CA TYR A 790 21.65 -66.53 46.11
C TYR A 790 22.64 -67.05 47.14
N ARG A 791 23.67 -67.78 46.69
CA ARG A 791 24.72 -68.33 47.54
C ARG A 791 25.49 -67.21 48.22
N ALA A 792 25.67 -67.32 49.54
CA ALA A 792 26.50 -66.44 50.34
C ALA A 792 27.59 -67.23 51.07
N GLU A 793 28.78 -66.65 51.20
CA GLU A 793 29.89 -67.24 51.93
C GLU A 793 29.71 -67.15 53.45
N ASP A 794 30.51 -67.88 54.23
CA ASP A 794 30.47 -67.93 55.71
C ASP A 794 30.78 -66.58 56.38
N ALA A 795 31.71 -65.82 55.81
CA ALA A 795 32.09 -64.49 56.29
C ALA A 795 31.90 -63.46 55.16
N PRO A 796 31.36 -62.26 55.45
CA PRO A 796 31.31 -61.19 54.47
C PRO A 796 32.74 -60.70 54.21
N ASP A 797 33.21 -60.91 52.98
CA ASP A 797 34.44 -60.28 52.48
C ASP A 797 34.19 -58.78 52.33
N ALA A 798 34.88 -57.96 53.14
CA ALA A 798 34.71 -56.51 53.11
C ALA A 798 35.27 -55.87 51.82
N GLU A 799 36.11 -56.59 51.05
CA GLU A 799 36.70 -56.10 49.80
C GLU A 799 35.93 -56.54 48.54
N ARG A 800 35.00 -57.51 48.67
CA ARG A 800 34.21 -58.03 47.54
C ARG A 800 32.70 -57.93 47.81
N PRO A 801 31.96 -57.07 47.09
CA PRO A 801 30.52 -56.94 47.30
C PRO A 801 29.78 -58.24 46.96
N PRO A 802 28.65 -58.53 47.64
CA PRO A 802 27.85 -59.71 47.37
C PRO A 802 27.32 -59.68 45.92
N THR A 803 27.34 -60.84 45.26
CA THR A 803 26.93 -60.98 43.86
C THR A 803 25.64 -61.80 43.79
N CYS A 804 24.56 -61.19 43.30
CA CYS A 804 23.24 -61.81 43.16
C CYS A 804 22.86 -61.90 41.68
N ASP A 805 23.49 -62.83 40.96
CA ASP A 805 23.26 -63.08 39.54
C ASP A 805 22.99 -64.57 39.26
N ALA A 806 22.90 -64.95 37.99
CA ALA A 806 22.62 -66.32 37.58
C ALA A 806 23.68 -67.35 38.02
N SER A 807 24.90 -66.93 38.35
CA SER A 807 25.98 -67.82 38.81
C SER A 807 25.87 -68.18 40.30
N THR A 808 25.29 -67.28 41.11
CA THR A 808 25.06 -67.50 42.54
C THR A 808 23.63 -67.92 42.87
N GLN A 809 22.67 -67.79 41.94
CA GLN A 809 21.25 -68.13 42.17
C GLN A 809 21.06 -69.60 42.61
N LEU A 810 20.39 -69.80 43.74
CA LEU A 810 20.07 -71.12 44.32
C LEU A 810 18.63 -71.54 44.06
N PHE A 811 17.67 -70.63 44.22
CA PHE A 811 16.24 -70.90 44.07
C PHE A 811 15.45 -69.63 43.75
N ARG A 812 14.22 -69.79 43.27
CA ARG A 812 13.18 -68.75 43.24
C ARG A 812 11.91 -69.30 43.87
N THR A 813 11.19 -68.48 44.61
CA THR A 813 9.93 -68.88 45.24
C THR A 813 8.75 -68.81 44.26
N GLY A 814 7.63 -69.42 44.65
CA GLY A 814 6.33 -68.99 44.11
C GLY A 814 6.06 -67.52 44.42
N ARG A 815 5.20 -66.88 43.62
CA ARG A 815 4.91 -65.46 43.73
C ARG A 815 3.85 -65.15 44.79
N VAL A 816 3.98 -63.98 45.43
CA VAL A 816 3.09 -63.49 46.49
C VAL A 816 2.38 -62.23 46.02
N ARG A 817 1.04 -62.26 45.95
CA ARG A 817 0.25 -61.12 45.45
C ARG A 817 0.25 -59.95 46.44
N VAL A 818 0.68 -58.78 45.94
CA VAL A 818 0.68 -57.51 46.66
C VAL A 818 -0.60 -56.74 46.36
N ARG A 819 -1.15 -56.05 47.37
CA ARG A 819 -2.40 -55.26 47.25
C ARG A 819 -2.26 -53.78 47.65
N GLY A 820 -1.07 -53.38 48.08
CA GLY A 820 -0.77 -52.08 48.67
C GLY A 820 0.38 -52.19 49.65
N ASP A 821 0.61 -51.12 50.43
CA ASP A 821 1.63 -51.06 51.47
C ASP A 821 1.45 -52.19 52.51
N GLY A 822 2.57 -52.66 53.08
CA GLY A 822 2.59 -53.59 54.20
C GLY A 822 3.62 -54.72 54.08
N SER A 823 3.58 -55.62 55.06
CA SER A 823 4.51 -56.73 55.21
C SER A 823 4.06 -58.01 54.49
N TYR A 824 4.92 -58.58 53.65
CA TYR A 824 4.67 -59.78 52.86
C TYR A 824 5.78 -60.81 53.09
N ARG A 825 5.42 -62.03 53.49
CA ARG A 825 6.36 -63.14 53.71
C ARG A 825 6.49 -64.02 52.47
N SER A 826 7.71 -64.47 52.17
CA SER A 826 7.98 -65.46 51.13
C SER A 826 7.29 -66.80 51.43
N PRO A 827 7.05 -67.66 50.42
CA PRO A 827 6.86 -69.08 50.65
C PRO A 827 8.04 -69.69 51.42
N GLU A 828 7.80 -70.75 52.19
CA GLU A 828 8.86 -71.49 52.89
C GLU A 828 9.82 -72.15 51.88
N VAL A 829 11.13 -72.04 52.16
CA VAL A 829 12.17 -72.70 51.38
C VAL A 829 12.94 -73.67 52.28
N PHE A 830 13.13 -74.90 51.81
CA PHE A 830 13.91 -75.92 52.51
C PHE A 830 15.41 -75.59 52.48
N ALA A 831 16.06 -75.51 53.64
CA ALA A 831 17.49 -75.23 53.80
C ALA A 831 18.35 -76.42 53.37
N SER A 832 18.53 -76.57 52.04
CA SER A 832 19.29 -77.66 51.43
C SER A 832 20.77 -77.63 51.82
N PRO A 833 21.41 -78.79 52.09
CA PRO A 833 22.86 -78.88 52.29
C PRO A 833 23.72 -78.31 51.14
N GLU A 834 23.12 -78.21 49.94
CA GLU A 834 23.74 -77.76 48.69
C GLU A 834 23.82 -76.22 48.58
N PHE A 835 23.06 -75.49 49.41
CA PHE A 835 23.08 -74.03 49.45
C PHE A 835 24.36 -73.46 50.06
N GLY A 836 25.14 -74.28 50.77
CA GLY A 836 26.37 -73.83 51.43
C GLY A 836 26.09 -73.25 52.82
N PRO A 837 26.94 -72.34 53.33
CA PRO A 837 26.85 -71.83 54.69
C PRO A 837 25.82 -70.71 54.88
N ALA A 838 25.47 -69.97 53.82
CA ALA A 838 24.53 -68.87 53.91
C ALA A 838 23.80 -68.61 52.58
N VAL A 839 22.67 -67.91 52.68
CA VAL A 839 21.86 -67.46 51.54
C VAL A 839 21.62 -65.96 51.66
N HIS A 840 21.87 -65.23 50.57
CA HIS A 840 21.39 -63.87 50.37
C HIS A 840 20.02 -63.89 49.71
N TRP A 841 19.09 -63.10 50.25
CA TRP A 841 17.75 -62.95 49.68
C TRP A 841 17.66 -61.66 48.86
N VAL A 842 16.79 -61.67 47.86
CA VAL A 842 16.38 -60.49 47.09
C VAL A 842 14.91 -60.62 46.75
N ALA A 843 14.09 -59.73 47.31
CA ALA A 843 12.70 -59.53 46.88
C ALA A 843 12.66 -58.71 45.59
N SER A 844 11.84 -59.13 44.63
CA SER A 844 11.63 -58.45 43.35
C SER A 844 10.13 -58.27 43.11
N LEU A 845 9.65 -57.03 43.03
CA LEU A 845 8.25 -56.70 42.78
C LEU A 845 8.00 -56.64 41.27
N GLN A 846 7.10 -57.50 40.81
CA GLN A 846 6.70 -57.63 39.41
C GLN A 846 5.33 -56.94 39.21
N LEU A 847 5.22 -56.10 38.19
CA LEU A 847 3.96 -55.56 37.70
C LEU A 847 3.54 -56.31 36.43
N ARG A 848 2.25 -56.65 36.31
CA ARG A 848 1.69 -57.22 35.08
C ARG A 848 1.31 -56.12 34.08
N GLY A 849 1.93 -56.14 32.91
CA GLY A 849 1.61 -55.27 31.78
C GLY A 849 0.27 -55.61 31.11
N ARG A 850 -0.21 -54.71 30.24
CA ARG A 850 -1.48 -54.89 29.50
C ARG A 850 -1.44 -56.01 28.46
N ASP A 851 -0.25 -56.36 27.99
CA ASP A 851 0.05 -57.52 27.16
C ASP A 851 0.07 -58.83 27.96
N GLY A 852 -0.02 -58.76 29.29
CA GLY A 852 0.05 -59.87 30.22
C GLY A 852 1.48 -60.28 30.60
N ALA A 853 2.51 -59.59 30.09
CA ALA A 853 3.90 -59.79 30.49
C ALA A 853 4.16 -59.27 31.90
N TRP A 854 5.28 -59.66 32.50
CA TRP A 854 5.71 -59.20 33.82
C TRP A 854 6.95 -58.33 33.71
N GLU A 855 6.94 -57.18 34.37
CA GLU A 855 8.05 -56.22 34.43
C GLU A 855 8.47 -56.03 35.90
N GLU A 856 9.78 -56.09 36.18
CA GLU A 856 10.32 -55.81 37.52
C GLU A 856 10.30 -54.30 37.79
N VAL A 857 9.42 -53.85 38.69
CA VAL A 857 9.21 -52.42 39.02
C VAL A 857 9.90 -51.97 40.30
N ALA A 858 10.31 -52.91 41.15
CA ALA A 858 11.19 -52.65 42.30
C ALA A 858 11.98 -53.92 42.63
N ARG A 859 13.19 -53.76 43.18
CA ARG A 859 14.09 -54.87 43.55
C ARG A 859 14.94 -54.45 44.74
N GLY A 860 15.03 -55.31 45.76
CA GLY A 860 15.99 -55.11 46.86
C GLY A 860 17.44 -55.22 46.37
N ALA A 861 18.38 -54.52 47.01
CA ALA A 861 19.78 -54.65 46.65
C ALA A 861 20.39 -55.97 47.18
N CYS A 862 21.42 -56.45 46.48
CA CYS A 862 22.08 -57.69 46.85
C CYS A 862 22.80 -57.56 48.20
N GLY A 863 22.48 -58.46 49.14
CA GLY A 863 23.15 -58.53 50.45
C GLY A 863 22.96 -57.28 51.32
N GLU A 864 21.77 -56.68 51.25
CA GLU A 864 21.35 -55.67 52.22
C GLU A 864 21.42 -56.16 53.67
N ARG A 865 21.42 -55.22 54.62
CA ARG A 865 21.54 -55.51 56.05
C ARG A 865 20.23 -56.09 56.59
N GLY A 866 20.14 -57.41 56.58
CA GLY A 866 18.94 -58.17 56.94
C GLY A 866 18.81 -59.38 56.01
N GLU A 867 19.32 -59.25 54.80
CA GLU A 867 19.19 -60.18 53.68
C GLU A 867 20.22 -61.29 53.70
N ARG A 868 20.40 -61.92 54.86
CA ARG A 868 21.29 -63.06 54.99
C ARG A 868 20.79 -64.06 56.02
N THR A 869 20.41 -65.23 55.54
CA THR A 869 20.17 -66.41 56.36
C THR A 869 21.46 -67.20 56.50
N LEU A 870 21.92 -67.42 57.73
CA LEU A 870 22.98 -68.40 58.02
C LEU A 870 22.37 -69.81 58.10
N ILE A 871 23.03 -70.80 57.48
CA ILE A 871 22.63 -72.21 57.50
C ILE A 871 23.57 -72.99 58.42
N GLN A 872 23.13 -73.22 59.65
CA GLN A 872 23.86 -74.00 60.64
C GLN A 872 23.86 -75.48 60.29
N ARG A 873 25.05 -76.06 60.10
CA ARG A 873 25.22 -77.52 60.04
C ARG A 873 25.09 -78.10 61.46
N PRO A 874 24.30 -79.17 61.66
CA PRO A 874 24.30 -79.90 62.91
C PRO A 874 25.66 -80.59 63.14
N VAL A 875 25.96 -80.87 64.40
CA VAL A 875 27.16 -81.61 64.81
C VAL A 875 26.77 -82.96 65.40
N ILE A 876 27.60 -83.97 65.16
CA ILE A 876 27.43 -85.33 65.67
C ILE A 876 28.66 -85.71 66.49
N ARG A 877 28.42 -86.28 67.68
CA ARG A 877 29.42 -86.97 68.51
C ARG A 877 28.85 -88.34 68.87
N THR A 878 29.70 -89.33 69.06
CA THR A 878 29.28 -90.71 69.36
C THR A 878 29.91 -91.19 70.68
N GLU A 879 29.52 -92.39 71.13
CA GLU A 879 29.86 -92.96 72.44
C GLU A 879 29.74 -94.49 72.38
N SER A 880 30.88 -95.13 72.14
CA SER A 880 31.01 -96.58 72.02
C SER A 880 30.69 -97.31 73.34
N SER A 881 30.10 -98.50 73.22
CA SER A 881 29.95 -99.46 74.33
C SER A 881 31.29 -99.98 74.91
N GLY A 882 32.42 -99.66 74.29
CA GLY A 882 33.76 -99.93 74.80
C GLY A 882 34.25 -101.36 74.55
N THR A 883 34.95 -101.93 75.54
CA THR A 883 35.67 -103.21 75.40
C THR A 883 34.79 -104.43 75.68
N VAL A 884 34.82 -105.41 74.78
CA VAL A 884 34.10 -106.70 74.92
C VAL A 884 35.01 -107.91 74.65
N VAL A 885 34.52 -109.11 74.98
CA VAL A 885 35.13 -110.37 74.50
C VAL A 885 34.42 -110.87 73.24
N ALA A 886 35.08 -111.71 72.44
CA ALA A 886 34.48 -112.39 71.30
C ALA A 886 33.21 -113.19 71.71
N GLY A 887 32.09 -112.95 71.01
CA GLY A 887 30.74 -113.40 71.37
C GLY A 887 29.94 -112.40 72.22
N GLY A 888 30.58 -111.33 72.69
CA GLY A 888 29.94 -110.14 73.26
C GLY A 888 29.12 -109.36 72.22
N SER A 889 28.40 -108.34 72.69
CA SER A 889 27.66 -107.43 71.81
C SER A 889 28.32 -106.05 71.85
N LEU A 890 28.63 -105.48 70.69
CA LEU A 890 29.04 -104.07 70.54
C LEU A 890 27.86 -103.23 70.04
N SER A 891 27.79 -101.99 70.51
CA SER A 891 26.89 -100.95 70.01
C SER A 891 27.50 -99.56 70.23
N ASP A 892 26.98 -98.57 69.52
CA ASP A 892 27.36 -97.16 69.63
C ASP A 892 26.12 -96.25 69.80
N ARG A 893 26.32 -95.04 70.33
CA ARG A 893 25.32 -94.02 70.60
C ARG A 893 25.75 -92.67 70.04
N ALA A 894 25.05 -92.22 69.00
CA ALA A 894 25.18 -90.86 68.49
C ALA A 894 24.34 -89.86 69.30
N ILE A 895 24.94 -88.71 69.56
CA ILE A 895 24.35 -87.49 70.09
C ILE A 895 24.48 -86.41 69.01
N VAL A 896 23.36 -85.86 68.58
CA VAL A 896 23.25 -84.91 67.48
C VAL A 896 22.70 -83.59 68.00
N ALA A 897 23.46 -82.51 67.80
CA ALA A 897 23.08 -81.16 68.21
C ALA A 897 22.91 -80.22 67.00
N GLY A 898 22.08 -79.19 67.14
CA GLY A 898 21.81 -78.22 66.07
C GLY A 898 20.79 -78.69 65.03
N LEU A 899 19.99 -79.73 65.30
CA LEU A 899 18.86 -80.12 64.46
C LEU A 899 17.69 -79.12 64.61
N PRO A 900 16.93 -78.85 63.53
CA PRO A 900 15.72 -78.05 63.61
C PRO A 900 14.59 -78.81 64.33
N PRO A 901 13.48 -78.13 64.67
CA PRO A 901 12.23 -78.79 65.05
C PRO A 901 11.80 -79.81 63.99
N ARG A 902 11.05 -80.86 64.39
CA ARG A 902 10.53 -81.85 63.44
C ARG A 902 9.66 -81.19 62.37
N GLN A 903 10.04 -81.38 61.11
CA GLN A 903 9.26 -80.98 59.94
C GLN A 903 8.68 -82.19 59.21
N GLU A 904 7.55 -82.01 58.53
CA GLU A 904 6.91 -83.06 57.73
C GLU A 904 7.75 -83.36 56.48
N GLY A 905 7.93 -84.64 56.15
CA GLY A 905 8.74 -85.05 54.99
C GLY A 905 10.26 -84.96 55.18
N VAL A 906 10.75 -84.60 56.37
CA VAL A 906 12.18 -84.52 56.73
C VAL A 906 12.52 -85.58 57.78
N GLU A 907 13.47 -86.46 57.46
CA GLU A 907 13.96 -87.53 58.34
C GLU A 907 15.48 -87.38 58.57
N TYR A 908 15.90 -87.50 59.83
CA TYR A 908 17.31 -87.54 60.21
C TYR A 908 17.66 -88.95 60.68
N LEU A 909 18.62 -89.58 60.03
CA LEU A 909 19.13 -90.92 60.34
C LEU A 909 20.61 -90.85 60.70
N VAL A 910 21.11 -91.76 61.54
CA VAL A 910 22.54 -91.96 61.75
C VAL A 910 22.93 -93.34 61.25
N ARG A 911 23.90 -93.40 60.33
CA ARG A 911 24.61 -94.63 59.97
C ARG A 911 25.83 -94.79 60.85
N PHE A 912 26.12 -96.01 61.27
CA PHE A 912 27.29 -96.33 62.10
C PHE A 912 28.24 -97.22 61.29
N SER A 913 29.43 -96.72 60.97
CA SER A 913 30.47 -97.51 60.30
C SER A 913 31.49 -97.98 61.33
N ALA A 914 31.67 -99.30 61.47
CA ALA A 914 32.69 -99.87 62.35
C ALA A 914 34.00 -100.13 61.56
N TYR A 915 35.14 -99.78 62.12
CA TYR A 915 36.46 -100.02 61.53
C TYR A 915 37.38 -100.75 62.52
N LEU A 916 38.31 -101.55 62.00
CA LEU A 916 39.40 -102.14 62.78
C LEU A 916 40.72 -101.42 62.51
N ALA A 917 41.51 -101.27 63.56
CA ALA A 917 42.86 -100.72 63.47
C ALA A 917 43.77 -101.60 62.59
N GLY A 918 44.76 -100.97 61.96
CA GLY A 918 45.80 -101.66 61.22
C GLY A 918 46.71 -102.51 62.13
N ARG A 919 47.70 -103.18 61.52
CA ARG A 919 48.70 -103.97 62.27
C ARG A 919 49.68 -103.10 63.08
N ASP A 920 49.74 -101.83 62.75
CA ASP A 920 50.40 -100.72 63.46
C ASP A 920 49.62 -100.27 64.71
N GLY A 921 48.32 -100.60 64.80
CA GLY A 921 47.43 -100.19 65.88
C GLY A 921 46.74 -98.84 65.65
N GLU A 922 46.94 -98.20 64.49
CA GLU A 922 46.24 -96.96 64.13
C GLU A 922 44.89 -97.26 63.47
N LEU A 923 43.89 -96.41 63.73
CA LEU A 923 42.56 -96.56 63.12
C LEU A 923 42.50 -95.80 61.79
N ALA A 924 42.41 -96.53 60.69
CA ALA A 924 42.15 -95.97 59.36
C ALA A 924 40.67 -96.19 58.98
N CYS A 925 39.89 -95.12 58.88
CA CYS A 925 38.46 -95.22 58.51
C CYS A 925 38.24 -95.25 56.99
N THR A 926 38.93 -96.16 56.30
CA THR A 926 38.81 -96.38 54.85
C THR A 926 37.96 -97.64 54.56
N PRO A 927 37.42 -97.82 53.33
CA PRO A 927 36.59 -98.97 52.98
C PRO A 927 37.24 -100.33 53.26
N GLU A 928 38.58 -100.43 53.15
CA GLU A 928 39.37 -101.65 53.35
C GLU A 928 39.42 -102.11 54.81
N HIS A 929 39.26 -101.17 55.74
CA HIS A 929 39.28 -101.40 57.19
C HIS A 929 37.87 -101.52 57.80
N ARG A 930 36.81 -101.32 57.01
CA ARG A 930 35.42 -101.34 57.47
C ARG A 930 34.93 -102.77 57.74
N VAL A 931 34.34 -102.99 58.92
CA VAL A 931 33.74 -104.28 59.31
C VAL A 931 32.23 -104.22 59.14
N ALA A 932 31.75 -104.60 57.95
CA ALA A 932 30.32 -104.61 57.62
C ALA A 932 29.44 -105.42 58.61
N ALA A 933 29.99 -106.45 59.26
CA ALA A 933 29.29 -107.24 60.28
C ALA A 933 29.06 -106.50 61.62
N LEU A 934 29.82 -105.42 61.87
CA LEU A 934 29.69 -104.55 63.05
C LEU A 934 29.06 -103.18 62.71
N SER A 935 29.06 -102.76 61.44
CA SER A 935 28.34 -101.58 60.97
C SER A 935 26.81 -101.68 61.09
N ASP A 936 26.17 -100.52 60.97
CA ASP A 936 24.73 -100.31 60.88
C ASP A 936 24.41 -99.30 59.76
N GLU A 937 24.50 -99.77 58.52
CA GLU A 937 24.39 -98.97 57.29
C GLU A 937 22.94 -98.63 56.90
N GLU A 938 21.94 -99.28 57.51
CA GLU A 938 20.51 -99.01 57.25
C GLU A 938 20.10 -97.60 57.69
N GLY A 939 20.80 -97.04 58.68
CA GLY A 939 20.46 -95.77 59.33
C GLY A 939 19.46 -95.94 60.49
N ARG A 940 19.68 -95.23 61.58
CA ARG A 940 18.82 -95.23 62.78
C ARG A 940 18.22 -93.84 62.99
N PRO A 941 16.90 -93.69 63.13
CA PRO A 941 16.28 -92.37 63.24
C PRO A 941 16.72 -91.64 64.51
N VAL A 942 17.01 -90.34 64.37
CA VAL A 942 17.36 -89.48 65.51
C VAL A 942 16.09 -89.15 66.29
N VAL A 943 16.06 -89.56 67.56
CA VAL A 943 14.95 -89.31 68.49
C VAL A 943 15.48 -88.47 69.65
N SER A 944 14.91 -87.28 69.84
CA SER A 944 15.31 -86.34 70.90
C SER A 944 16.81 -85.98 70.91
N GLY A 945 17.43 -85.94 69.72
CA GLY A 945 18.87 -85.66 69.57
C GLY A 945 19.78 -86.87 69.78
N GLU A 946 19.25 -88.09 69.95
CA GLU A 946 20.07 -89.31 70.02
C GLU A 946 19.68 -90.36 68.97
N ALA A 947 20.65 -91.16 68.53
CA ALA A 947 20.44 -92.39 67.79
C ALA A 947 21.37 -93.49 68.35
N ARG A 948 20.99 -94.77 68.24
CA ARG A 948 21.80 -95.90 68.74
C ARG A 948 21.91 -96.97 67.66
N SER A 949 23.11 -97.49 67.47
CA SER A 949 23.33 -98.62 66.56
C SER A 949 22.62 -99.87 67.08
N ALA A 950 22.29 -100.79 66.18
CA ALA A 950 21.92 -102.14 66.57
C ALA A 950 23.09 -102.83 67.28
N ALA A 951 22.79 -103.61 68.32
CA ALA A 951 23.80 -104.40 69.04
C ALA A 951 24.27 -105.58 68.16
N ARG A 952 25.53 -105.55 67.68
CA ARG A 952 26.12 -106.57 66.81
C ARG A 952 26.98 -107.54 67.60
N LYS A 953 26.95 -108.83 67.24
CA LYS A 953 27.77 -109.87 67.89
C LYS A 953 29.19 -109.91 67.33
N THR A 954 30.18 -109.93 68.22
CA THR A 954 31.59 -110.05 67.84
C THR A 954 31.98 -111.50 67.57
N SER A 955 32.85 -111.73 66.59
CA SER A 955 33.45 -113.03 66.28
C SER A 955 34.94 -113.05 66.65
N ALA A 956 35.63 -114.17 66.40
CA ALA A 956 37.09 -114.22 66.52
C ALA A 956 37.82 -113.39 65.43
N GLU A 957 37.16 -113.12 64.31
CA GLU A 957 37.70 -112.32 63.20
C GLU A 957 37.71 -110.82 63.52
N HIS A 958 36.94 -110.40 64.53
CA HIS A 958 36.86 -109.00 64.96
C HIS A 958 37.84 -108.66 66.09
N ILE A 959 38.75 -109.58 66.49
CA ILE A 959 39.70 -109.38 67.59
C ILE A 959 40.71 -108.30 67.23
N GLY A 960 40.78 -107.25 68.05
CA GLY A 960 41.63 -106.09 67.83
C GLY A 960 41.09 -104.83 68.50
N HIS A 961 41.76 -103.71 68.24
CA HIS A 961 41.21 -102.37 68.49
C HIS A 961 40.40 -101.93 67.27
N GLY A 962 39.37 -101.13 67.49
CA GLY A 962 38.55 -100.54 66.45
C GLY A 962 37.88 -99.26 66.92
N GLY A 963 37.12 -98.63 66.03
CA GLY A 963 36.32 -97.47 66.34
C GLY A 963 35.08 -97.38 65.46
N PHE A 964 34.06 -96.68 65.95
CA PHE A 964 32.91 -96.29 65.15
C PHE A 964 33.13 -94.92 64.51
N VAL A 965 32.48 -94.69 63.37
CA VAL A 965 32.24 -93.37 62.81
C VAL A 965 30.76 -93.27 62.50
N ALA A 966 30.09 -92.28 63.07
CA ALA A 966 28.70 -92.00 62.75
C ALA A 966 28.57 -90.93 61.67
N SER A 967 27.86 -91.27 60.59
CA SER A 967 27.49 -90.34 59.53
C SER A 967 26.02 -89.93 59.75
N LEU A 968 25.78 -88.64 59.98
CA LEU A 968 24.44 -88.07 60.06
C LEU A 968 23.89 -87.84 58.65
N ILE A 969 22.77 -88.49 58.38
CA ILE A 969 22.09 -88.53 57.09
C ILE A 969 20.79 -87.75 57.18
N LEU A 970 20.62 -86.77 56.30
CA LEU A 970 19.36 -86.08 56.04
C LEU A 970 18.65 -86.76 54.87
N ARG A 971 17.38 -87.12 55.05
CA ARG A 971 16.50 -87.58 53.98
C ARG A 971 15.30 -86.64 53.86
N ALA A 972 15.16 -85.99 52.72
CA ALA A 972 14.07 -85.07 52.43
C ALA A 972 13.80 -85.05 50.92
N HIS A 973 12.53 -84.83 50.53
CA HIS A 973 12.12 -84.73 49.11
C HIS A 973 12.59 -85.90 48.21
N GLY A 974 12.70 -87.11 48.76
CA GLY A 974 13.17 -88.30 48.04
C GLY A 974 14.68 -88.35 47.75
N ARG A 975 15.46 -87.41 48.29
CA ARG A 975 16.93 -87.38 48.22
C ARG A 975 17.54 -87.61 49.60
N GLU A 976 18.81 -87.98 49.62
CA GLU A 976 19.56 -88.31 50.83
C GLU A 976 20.95 -87.65 50.79
N TRP A 977 21.38 -87.04 51.89
CA TRP A 977 22.66 -86.33 52.02
C TRP A 977 23.34 -86.67 53.34
N THR A 978 24.66 -86.91 53.31
CA THR A 978 25.49 -86.87 54.52
C THR A 978 25.74 -85.42 54.90
N ILE A 979 25.30 -85.00 56.09
CA ILE A 979 25.30 -83.59 56.52
C ILE A 979 26.25 -83.29 57.69
N ALA A 980 26.63 -84.32 58.45
CA ALA A 980 27.73 -84.31 59.42
C ALA A 980 28.32 -85.72 59.51
N GLU A 981 29.58 -85.84 59.91
CA GLU A 981 30.27 -87.12 60.11
C GLU A 981 31.20 -86.99 61.32
N GLY A 982 31.29 -88.05 62.13
CA GLY A 982 32.17 -88.10 63.30
C GLY A 982 33.65 -88.19 62.91
N GLU A 983 34.53 -87.78 63.82
CA GLU A 983 35.98 -87.83 63.57
C GLU A 983 36.49 -89.28 63.67
N CYS A 984 37.26 -89.72 62.66
CA CYS A 984 37.90 -91.02 62.69
C CYS A 984 38.91 -91.11 63.83
N GLY A 985 38.70 -92.03 64.76
CA GLY A 985 39.63 -92.28 65.87
C GLY A 985 39.42 -91.40 67.10
N ASP A 986 38.28 -90.71 67.22
CA ASP A 986 37.88 -90.07 68.49
C ASP A 986 37.89 -91.12 69.62
N PRO A 987 38.58 -90.87 70.75
CA PRO A 987 38.65 -91.80 71.88
C PRO A 987 37.29 -92.24 72.46
N ALA A 988 36.23 -91.45 72.28
CA ALA A 988 34.87 -91.84 72.67
C ALA A 988 34.30 -93.01 71.84
N GLU A 989 34.87 -93.24 70.65
CA GLU A 989 34.43 -94.27 69.69
C GLU A 989 35.20 -95.58 69.79
N ALA A 990 36.33 -95.54 70.50
CA ALA A 990 37.22 -96.68 70.61
C ALA A 990 36.51 -97.89 71.22
N PHE A 991 36.62 -99.03 70.55
CA PHE A 991 36.28 -100.34 71.12
C PHE A 991 37.47 -101.28 71.02
N ALA A 992 37.43 -102.34 71.81
CA ALA A 992 38.37 -103.45 71.70
C ALA A 992 37.62 -104.78 71.85
N VAL A 993 38.01 -105.77 71.04
CA VAL A 993 37.48 -107.14 71.12
C VAL A 993 38.60 -108.08 71.54
N HIS A 994 38.47 -108.69 72.71
CA HIS A 994 39.44 -109.64 73.23
C HIS A 994 39.02 -111.10 73.00
N ALA A 995 39.99 -112.01 72.92
CA ALA A 995 39.72 -113.43 72.88
C ALA A 995 38.99 -113.90 74.16
N ARG A 996 38.00 -114.77 74.02
CA ARG A 996 37.25 -115.33 75.15
C ARG A 996 38.13 -116.34 75.91
N ALA A 997 38.60 -115.96 77.10
CA ALA A 997 39.44 -116.82 77.94
C ALA A 997 38.70 -118.11 78.35
N VAL A 998 39.27 -119.27 77.99
CA VAL A 998 38.80 -120.60 78.41
C VAL A 998 39.39 -120.89 79.79
N ARG A 999 38.53 -121.11 80.81
CA ARG A 999 38.97 -121.51 82.16
C ARG A 999 38.86 -123.02 82.37
N LEU A 1000 39.90 -123.61 82.95
CA LEU A 1000 39.91 -124.95 83.57
C LEU A 1000 39.84 -124.80 85.10
N PRO A 1001 39.30 -125.78 85.85
CA PRO A 1001 39.00 -125.62 87.29
C PRO A 1001 40.15 -125.99 88.25
N GLU A 1002 40.36 -125.07 89.20
CA GLU A 1002 40.80 -125.17 90.60
C GLU A 1002 41.72 -126.29 91.13
N ALA A 1003 42.81 -125.85 91.78
CA ALA A 1003 43.24 -126.32 93.10
C ALA A 1003 43.85 -125.13 93.88
N GLY A 1004 43.43 -124.93 95.15
CA GLY A 1004 43.73 -123.69 95.90
C GLY A 1004 44.88 -123.80 96.92
N LEU A 1005 45.25 -122.67 97.52
CA LEU A 1005 46.05 -122.60 98.76
C LEU A 1005 45.84 -121.25 99.50
N HIS A 1006 46.07 -121.30 100.81
CA HIS A 1006 45.57 -120.43 101.88
C HIS A 1006 45.92 -118.91 101.89
N THR A 1007 45.04 -118.19 102.60
CA THR A 1007 45.06 -116.84 103.24
C THR A 1007 46.18 -116.62 104.30
N PRO A 1008 46.28 -115.48 105.06
CA PRO A 1008 45.57 -114.16 105.01
C PRO A 1008 46.45 -112.87 105.19
N GLY A 1009 45.79 -111.69 105.08
CA GLY A 1009 46.18 -110.38 105.68
C GLY A 1009 45.44 -109.22 104.99
N GLN A 1010 44.37 -108.61 105.55
CA GLN A 1010 44.36 -107.47 106.51
C GLN A 1010 45.37 -106.36 106.11
N TRP A 1011 45.02 -105.07 105.98
CA TRP A 1011 44.28 -104.14 106.87
C TRP A 1011 43.43 -103.15 106.01
N THR A 1012 42.11 -102.92 106.25
CA THR A 1012 41.48 -101.76 106.99
C THR A 1012 41.96 -100.34 106.59
N LEU A 1013 41.16 -99.26 106.54
CA LEU A 1013 39.72 -98.95 106.76
C LEU A 1013 39.47 -97.46 106.40
N VAL A 1014 38.22 -97.08 106.04
CA VAL A 1014 37.61 -95.71 106.20
C VAL A 1014 38.28 -94.54 105.42
N GLY A 1015 37.58 -93.53 104.88
CA GLY A 1015 36.16 -93.16 104.78
C GLY A 1015 36.04 -92.00 103.75
N ALA A 1016 34.91 -91.75 103.08
CA ALA A 1016 33.63 -91.21 103.56
C ALA A 1016 33.43 -89.75 103.08
N ALA A 1017 32.22 -89.44 102.59
CA ALA A 1017 31.70 -88.11 102.19
C ALA A 1017 32.40 -87.39 101.02
N ALA A 1018 31.76 -86.43 100.32
CA ALA A 1018 30.35 -86.22 99.97
C ALA A 1018 30.30 -85.12 98.87
N ALA A 1019 29.30 -85.13 97.99
CA ALA A 1019 29.18 -84.14 96.93
C ALA A 1019 28.42 -82.87 97.37
N VAL A 1020 28.99 -81.69 97.07
CA VAL A 1020 28.35 -80.36 96.96
C VAL A 1020 29.24 -79.58 95.97
N ALA A 1021 28.90 -79.21 94.72
CA ALA A 1021 27.73 -78.55 94.13
C ALA A 1021 27.70 -77.01 94.31
N ALA A 1022 27.45 -76.28 93.21
CA ALA A 1022 27.00 -74.88 93.14
C ALA A 1022 28.02 -73.78 93.58
N LEU A 1023 27.93 -72.49 93.18
CA LEU A 1023 27.33 -71.78 92.02
C LEU A 1023 27.83 -70.31 92.04
N GLY A 1024 27.77 -69.62 90.90
CA GLY A 1024 27.83 -68.14 90.81
C GLY A 1024 29.23 -67.52 90.95
N GLY A 1025 29.48 -66.30 90.45
CA GLY A 1025 28.58 -65.37 89.75
C GLY A 1025 28.81 -63.92 90.18
N ALA A 1026 28.62 -62.98 89.25
CA ALA A 1026 28.46 -61.53 89.44
C ALA A 1026 29.68 -60.63 89.82
N LEU A 1027 30.14 -59.86 88.82
CA LEU A 1027 30.02 -58.38 88.75
C LEU A 1027 30.55 -57.48 89.91
N LEU A 1028 31.46 -56.54 89.60
CA LEU A 1028 31.22 -55.06 89.51
C LEU A 1028 32.50 -54.17 89.53
N LEU A 1029 32.48 -53.13 88.67
CA LEU A 1029 32.91 -51.72 88.84
C LEU A 1029 34.15 -51.28 89.68
N GLY A 1030 34.86 -50.25 89.18
CA GLY A 1030 35.46 -49.24 90.08
C GLY A 1030 36.39 -48.15 89.50
N ALA A 1031 35.85 -46.93 89.27
CA ALA A 1031 36.52 -45.58 89.26
C ALA A 1031 37.71 -45.29 88.28
N ARG A 1032 37.78 -44.17 87.52
CA ARG A 1032 37.92 -42.72 87.87
C ARG A 1032 39.21 -42.39 88.67
N ARG A 1033 40.00 -41.31 88.42
CA ARG A 1033 39.70 -39.99 87.78
C ARG A 1033 40.97 -39.14 87.45
N GLN A 1034 40.89 -38.30 86.40
CA GLN A 1034 41.43 -36.92 86.25
C GLN A 1034 42.89 -36.50 86.63
N ARG A 1035 43.59 -35.88 85.66
CA ARG A 1035 44.05 -34.45 85.55
C ARG A 1035 45.14 -34.33 84.45
N GLN A 1036 45.46 -33.23 83.75
CA GLN A 1036 44.93 -31.90 83.41
C GLN A 1036 46.06 -31.16 82.64
N GLY A 1037 45.74 -30.36 81.60
CA GLY A 1037 46.66 -29.40 80.93
C GLY A 1037 46.17 -29.09 79.50
N ARG A 1038 45.58 -27.92 79.19
CA ARG A 1038 46.15 -26.57 78.92
C ARG A 1038 47.19 -26.55 77.78
N ALA A 1039 47.14 -25.68 76.76
CA ALA A 1039 46.16 -24.60 76.43
C ALA A 1039 46.36 -24.06 74.98
N SER A 1040 45.40 -23.26 74.47
CA SER A 1040 45.53 -22.18 73.43
C SER A 1040 46.03 -22.53 72.01
N ARG A 1041 45.66 -21.87 70.89
CA ARG A 1041 44.58 -20.96 70.41
C ARG A 1041 45.06 -20.36 69.06
N SER A 1042 44.30 -20.50 67.97
CA SER A 1042 44.20 -19.56 66.82
C SER A 1042 43.16 -20.12 65.84
N ALA A 1043 42.07 -19.42 65.51
CA ALA A 1043 41.90 -18.46 64.40
C ALA A 1043 42.03 -19.13 63.00
N ALA A 1044 41.17 -18.89 61.98
CA ALA A 1044 39.92 -18.11 61.86
C ALA A 1044 39.15 -18.61 60.58
N PRO A 1045 37.89 -18.20 60.33
CA PRO A 1045 37.09 -18.72 59.19
C PRO A 1045 37.16 -17.86 57.92
N GLY A 1046 36.95 -18.50 56.77
CA GLY A 1046 36.49 -17.92 55.49
C GLY A 1046 35.48 -18.89 54.87
N ALA A 1047 34.29 -18.47 54.41
CA ALA A 1047 33.98 -17.45 53.39
C ALA A 1047 34.09 -18.03 51.97
#